data_AF-A0A1I8EUD0-F1
#
_entry.id   AF-A0A1I8EUD0-F1
#
_cell.length_a   1.000
_cell.length_b   1.000
_cell.length_c   1.000
_cell.angle_alpha   90.00
_cell.angle_beta   90.00
_cell.angle_gamma   90.00
#
_symmetry.space_group_name_H-M   'P 1'
#
loop_
_entity.id
_entity.type
_entity.pdbx_description
1 polymer ?
#
loop_
_entity_poly.entity_id
_entity_poly.type
_entity_poly.pdbx_seq_one_letter_code
_entity_poly.pdbx_strand_id
1 'polypeptide(L)'
;MHRVIQEVHQIQEIIYAQGLAAEEQLLKFFSGERRQTIFCVVYNMLFETKKIHPVIYSVLSSMNNKELTATINKFTDYFIFIFKKNLPSDDQQFTAMIGILNDMAFNLHLIPLDRLLISLVGSYPDLHNRITALVHIIPSNKIGNTGAAFFNKMSEYYSQFPELSYREMEAKMRREMQIELGMRPIEQSTVNPELHMPIYYGNIMERILPIVDIILLRAIETVVADQLFTTLLMCFKPCYRYHPQPAAYMYSVLYCLDKTISHTVRARDFVLEICGQLEDRDGKYALLTPSFISDNHQLSLPSQFCQALVDRILQASNYAHQPPAFVYKDWRFAEMPPAGQALTGACIELLASPHAPVITAHALIDLVFIRPLHQPYATINAVALILTALPVSFQQVFYEHIVSVLDSEVLHGDPSVCFGSLESECFLLTENQLLTNLALGHAYLQHCNTSSLAALPEFVRDQLAPKLVTEAQLIFVLRLVVPILQRFYDAKERSKQIQDLAVDVYKMTVKVNERVGVLKYEDSICDFLYHMKYMYVGDFVKNEAEQAIQRLSPSMRNKLKYISHTQINATIDLPHKLAPGPSNSDAVRRDVWMEHGAASHTVQFSQTMKLIRGVSSWYWGNMSWKDAEKVLMSQLPGTYLVRDSASDRYIFTISYRTKHSVHHTRLAQHGGNFCLGGPNSLVKANSLVSFIENSLQSCCKRRICMLMHPKSDSTGIETLELNHLLRRHELLPSLKYLCRVVIRNCVEKELLASLPLPSNMICYLEDPKYFVPPCLYR
;
A
#
# COMPACT_ATOMS: atom_id res chain seq x y z
N MET A 1 42.27 -2.39 -1.33
CA MET A 1 42.83 -3.19 -0.21
C MET A 1 44.33 -3.10 -0.08
N HIS A 2 45.15 -3.48 -1.07
CA HIS A 2 46.62 -3.39 -0.93
C HIS A 2 47.16 -2.00 -0.54
N ARG A 3 46.64 -0.91 -1.12
CA ARG A 3 47.00 0.46 -0.72
C ARG A 3 46.66 0.78 0.73
N VAL A 4 45.47 0.36 1.20
CA VAL A 4 45.04 0.56 2.59
C VAL A 4 45.94 -0.19 3.57
N ILE A 5 46.37 -1.41 3.23
CA ILE A 5 47.28 -2.20 4.07
C ILE A 5 48.65 -1.53 4.16
N GLN A 6 49.20 -1.07 3.02
CA GLN A 6 50.46 -0.35 2.99
C GLN A 6 50.38 0.97 3.78
N GLU A 7 49.29 1.72 3.63
CA GLU A 7 49.03 2.93 4.40
C GLU A 7 48.92 2.65 5.91
N VAL A 8 48.20 1.60 6.31
CA VAL A 8 48.07 1.23 7.72
C VAL A 8 49.42 0.84 8.33
N HIS A 9 50.22 0.02 7.64
CA HIS A 9 51.55 -0.36 8.11
C HIS A 9 52.51 0.84 8.17
N GLN A 10 52.52 1.70 7.16
CA GLN A 10 53.33 2.92 7.17
C GLN A 10 52.92 3.85 8.31
N ILE A 11 51.62 4.03 8.54
CA ILE A 11 51.11 4.85 9.63
C ILE A 11 51.53 4.26 10.99
N GLN A 12 51.42 2.95 11.16
CA GLN A 12 51.78 2.23 12.37
C GLN A 12 53.29 2.35 12.67
N GLU A 13 54.16 2.16 11.68
CA GLU A 13 55.61 2.36 11.82
C GLU A 13 55.96 3.79 12.23
N ILE A 14 55.28 4.80 11.66
CA ILE A 14 55.51 6.21 12.03
C ILE A 14 55.10 6.47 13.48
N ILE A 15 53.97 5.91 13.93
CA ILE A 15 53.48 6.06 15.31
C ILE A 15 54.46 5.41 16.31
N TYR A 16 55.00 4.23 15.98
CA TYR A 16 55.99 3.55 16.84
C TYR A 16 57.37 4.22 16.81
N ALA A 17 57.82 4.71 15.65
CA ALA A 17 59.13 5.33 15.49
C ALA A 17 59.23 6.72 16.15
N GLN A 18 58.13 7.49 16.19
CA GLN A 18 58.14 8.85 16.74
C GLN A 18 58.00 8.91 18.26
N GLY A 19 57.57 7.83 18.93
CA GLY A 19 57.20 7.85 20.34
C GLY A 19 55.99 8.76 20.58
N LEU A 20 54.97 8.29 21.28
CA LEU A 20 53.75 9.07 21.55
C LEU A 20 54.01 10.24 22.52
N ALA A 21 54.70 11.31 22.09
CA ALA A 21 55.12 12.40 22.97
C ALA A 21 54.42 13.75 22.70
N ALA A 22 53.71 13.95 21.59
CA ALA A 22 52.99 15.21 21.34
C ALA A 22 51.58 15.00 20.77
N GLU A 23 50.55 15.35 21.55
CA GLU A 23 49.14 15.28 21.15
C GLU A 23 48.86 16.07 19.86
N GLU A 24 49.51 17.22 19.66
CA GLU A 24 49.39 18.03 18.45
C GLU A 24 49.90 17.31 17.19
N GLN A 25 50.91 16.45 17.32
CA GLN A 25 51.46 15.71 16.19
C GLN A 25 50.49 14.62 15.74
N LEU A 26 49.84 13.92 16.67
CA LEU A 26 48.80 12.93 16.37
C LEU A 26 47.55 13.56 15.75
N LEU A 27 47.11 14.72 16.24
CA LEU A 27 45.99 15.47 15.66
C LEU A 27 46.30 15.96 14.24
N LYS A 28 47.51 16.47 13.99
CA LYS A 28 47.96 16.85 12.63
C LYS A 28 48.15 15.63 11.73
N PHE A 29 48.56 14.51 12.29
CA PHE A 29 48.81 13.28 11.55
C PHE A 29 47.51 12.67 10.99
N PHE A 30 46.45 12.63 11.79
CA PHE A 30 45.10 12.25 11.33
C PHE A 30 44.35 13.46 10.73
N SER A 31 44.95 14.11 9.73
CA SER A 31 44.33 15.16 8.94
C SER A 31 44.10 14.75 7.48
N GLY A 32 43.05 15.29 6.85
CA GLY A 32 42.73 15.00 5.45
C GLY A 32 42.32 13.55 5.19
N GLU A 33 42.85 12.94 4.13
CA GLU A 33 42.48 11.58 3.69
C GLU A 33 42.85 10.48 4.69
N ARG A 34 43.89 10.70 5.53
CA ARG A 34 44.37 9.72 6.53
C ARG A 34 43.39 9.48 7.67
N ARG A 35 42.38 10.35 7.85
CA ARG A 35 41.29 10.11 8.82
C ARG A 35 40.46 8.89 8.47
N GLN A 36 40.37 8.55 7.18
CA GLN A 36 39.48 7.51 6.69
C GLN A 36 39.97 6.08 7.01
N THR A 37 41.20 5.92 7.50
CA THR A 37 41.80 4.64 7.90
C THR A 37 42.01 4.52 9.41
N ILE A 38 41.53 5.48 10.21
CA ILE A 38 41.79 5.56 11.66
C ILE A 38 41.38 4.28 12.40
N PHE A 39 40.21 3.72 12.11
CA PHE A 39 39.75 2.48 12.75
C PHE A 39 40.62 1.26 12.38
N CYS A 40 41.18 1.21 11.17
CA CYS A 40 42.11 0.14 10.77
C CYS A 40 43.42 0.21 11.56
N VAL A 41 43.95 1.42 11.74
CA VAL A 41 45.17 1.67 12.52
C VAL A 41 44.93 1.35 14.00
N VAL A 42 43.84 1.85 14.57
CA VAL A 42 43.47 1.60 15.97
C VAL A 42 43.27 0.11 16.22
N TYR A 43 42.64 -0.62 15.30
CA TYR A 43 42.47 -2.05 15.39
C TYR A 43 43.82 -2.80 15.49
N ASN A 44 44.80 -2.48 14.63
CA ASN A 44 46.13 -3.09 14.70
C ASN A 44 46.90 -2.70 15.97
N MET A 45 46.80 -1.45 16.41
CA MET A 45 47.41 -1.00 17.67
C MET A 45 46.83 -1.76 18.87
N LEU A 46 45.52 -1.96 18.91
CA LEU A 46 44.85 -2.75 19.95
C LEU A 46 45.25 -4.23 19.89
N PHE A 47 45.50 -4.77 18.69
CA PHE A 47 45.98 -6.13 18.50
C PHE A 47 47.37 -6.37 19.11
N GLU A 48 48.27 -5.40 19.00
CA GLU A 48 49.64 -5.53 19.51
C GLU A 48 49.80 -5.05 20.95
N THR A 49 49.20 -3.92 21.31
CA THR A 49 49.48 -3.23 22.58
C THR A 49 48.35 -3.30 23.61
N LYS A 50 47.12 -3.67 23.18
CA LYS A 50 45.88 -3.61 23.97
C LYS A 50 45.58 -2.26 24.64
N LYS A 51 46.25 -1.18 24.23
CA LYS A 51 46.08 0.17 24.77
C LYS A 51 45.70 1.14 23.65
N ILE A 52 44.93 2.17 24.00
CA ILE A 52 44.53 3.24 23.08
C ILE A 52 44.81 4.60 23.72
N HIS A 53 45.22 5.56 22.90
CA HIS A 53 45.54 6.91 23.34
C HIS A 53 44.28 7.81 23.33
N PRO A 54 44.01 8.65 24.36
CA PRO A 54 42.81 9.48 24.44
C PRO A 54 42.58 10.41 23.24
N VAL A 55 43.66 10.90 22.61
CA VAL A 55 43.61 11.75 21.40
C VAL A 55 42.81 11.13 20.25
N ILE A 56 42.70 9.80 20.17
CA ILE A 56 41.85 9.15 19.15
C ILE A 56 40.40 9.60 19.29
N TYR A 57 39.88 9.75 20.51
CA TYR A 57 38.54 10.25 20.75
C TYR A 57 38.37 11.71 20.37
N SER A 58 39.42 12.53 20.55
CA SER A 58 39.43 13.92 20.08
C SER A 58 39.33 13.98 18.55
N VAL A 59 40.08 13.14 17.83
CA VAL A 59 40.00 13.03 16.37
C VAL A 59 38.59 12.61 15.95
N LEU A 60 38.02 11.58 16.57
CA LEU A 60 36.66 11.11 16.27
C LEU A 60 35.60 12.18 16.57
N SER A 61 35.76 12.97 17.64
CA SER A 61 34.85 14.07 17.98
C SER A 61 34.86 15.21 16.95
N SER A 62 35.93 15.33 16.16
CA SER A 62 36.07 16.34 15.10
C SER A 62 35.45 15.90 13.76
N MET A 63 35.12 14.62 13.62
CA MET A 63 34.54 14.06 12.40
C MET A 63 33.03 14.26 12.38
N ASN A 64 32.47 14.51 11.20
CA ASN A 64 31.02 14.50 11.03
C ASN A 64 30.48 13.06 10.84
N ASN A 65 29.17 12.87 11.01
CA ASN A 65 28.53 11.55 10.91
C ASN A 65 28.72 10.86 9.53
N LYS A 66 28.85 11.63 8.44
CA LYS A 66 29.08 11.07 7.10
C LYS A 66 30.50 10.52 6.98
N GLU A 67 31.48 11.26 7.47
CA GLU A 67 32.88 10.84 7.52
C GLU A 67 33.05 9.62 8.42
N LEU A 68 32.40 9.61 9.58
CA LEU A 68 32.41 8.46 10.49
C LEU A 68 31.86 7.21 9.79
N THR A 69 30.71 7.32 9.12
CA THR A 69 30.09 6.20 8.39
C THR A 69 31.01 5.68 7.28
N ALA A 70 31.63 6.57 6.49
CA ALA A 70 32.56 6.17 5.44
C ALA A 70 33.80 5.46 6.00
N THR A 71 34.29 5.89 7.15
CA THR A 71 35.44 5.31 7.84
C THR A 71 35.12 3.95 8.43
N ILE A 72 33.91 3.78 9.01
CA ILE A 72 33.42 2.48 9.49
C ILE A 72 33.30 1.49 8.33
N ASN A 73 32.71 1.88 7.19
CA ASN A 73 32.59 1.01 6.03
C ASN A 73 33.97 0.54 5.52
N LYS A 74 34.94 1.47 5.40
CA LYS A 74 36.33 1.12 5.02
C LYS A 74 36.99 0.17 6.02
N PHE A 75 36.75 0.37 7.31
CA PHE A 75 37.23 -0.53 8.34
C PHE A 75 36.58 -1.91 8.25
N THR A 76 35.29 -1.98 7.99
CA THR A 76 34.60 -3.27 7.79
C THR A 76 35.18 -4.02 6.59
N ASP A 77 35.43 -3.34 5.48
CA ASP A 77 36.11 -3.97 4.32
C ASP A 77 37.51 -4.48 4.67
N TYR A 78 38.26 -3.71 5.46
CA TYR A 78 39.57 -4.09 5.98
C TYR A 78 39.52 -5.30 6.90
N PHE A 79 38.60 -5.31 7.86
CA PHE A 79 38.39 -6.40 8.78
C PHE A 79 38.01 -7.69 8.05
N ILE A 80 37.08 -7.62 7.09
CA ILE A 80 36.65 -8.78 6.31
C ILE A 80 37.78 -9.34 5.44
N PHE A 81 38.66 -8.48 4.92
CA PHE A 81 39.86 -8.93 4.21
C PHE A 81 40.80 -9.71 5.14
N ILE A 82 41.03 -9.24 6.37
CA ILE A 82 41.85 -9.95 7.37
C ILE A 82 41.18 -11.27 7.77
N PHE A 83 39.87 -11.23 8.02
CA PHE A 83 39.07 -12.38 8.40
C PHE A 83 39.19 -13.53 7.39
N LYS A 84 39.14 -13.22 6.08
CA LYS A 84 39.32 -14.22 5.02
C LYS A 84 40.71 -14.85 5.01
N LYS A 85 41.75 -14.09 5.37
CA LYS A 85 43.13 -14.58 5.36
C LYS A 85 43.44 -15.44 6.58
N ASN A 86 42.80 -15.13 7.72
CA ASN A 86 42.98 -15.79 9.01
C ASN A 86 41.73 -16.61 9.37
N LEU A 87 41.28 -17.48 8.46
CA LEU A 87 40.24 -18.47 8.72
C LEU A 87 40.59 -19.32 9.97
N PRO A 88 39.62 -19.98 10.64
CA PRO A 88 39.79 -20.65 11.94
C PRO A 88 40.66 -21.93 11.89
N SER A 89 41.88 -21.81 11.39
CA SER A 89 42.95 -22.81 11.45
C SER A 89 43.85 -22.57 12.67
N ASP A 90 43.84 -21.35 13.22
CA ASP A 90 44.71 -20.87 14.29
C ASP A 90 43.86 -20.21 15.40
N ASP A 91 43.24 -21.04 16.25
CA ASP A 91 42.17 -20.65 17.19
C ASP A 91 42.53 -19.46 18.10
N GLN A 92 43.79 -19.32 18.49
CA GLN A 92 44.24 -18.23 19.37
C GLN A 92 44.24 -16.86 18.67
N GLN A 93 44.80 -16.78 17.46
CA GLN A 93 44.82 -15.52 16.70
C GLN A 93 43.41 -15.11 16.28
N PHE A 94 42.59 -16.08 15.88
CA PHE A 94 41.20 -15.86 15.52
C PHE A 94 40.38 -15.32 16.70
N THR A 95 40.52 -15.93 17.89
CA THR A 95 39.84 -15.47 19.11
C THR A 95 40.31 -14.08 19.53
N ALA A 96 41.60 -13.77 19.39
CA ALA A 96 42.14 -12.44 19.68
C ALA A 96 41.57 -11.37 18.74
N MET A 97 41.52 -11.64 17.43
CA MET A 97 40.95 -10.76 16.40
C MET A 97 39.49 -10.39 16.72
N ILE A 98 38.66 -11.40 17.00
CA ILE A 98 37.25 -11.19 17.36
C ILE A 98 37.12 -10.46 18.70
N GLY A 99 37.99 -10.78 19.67
CA GLY A 99 38.03 -10.12 20.97
C GLY A 99 38.26 -8.61 20.87
N ILE A 100 39.19 -8.18 20.02
CA ILE A 100 39.50 -6.76 19.83
C ILE A 100 38.35 -6.02 19.15
N LEU A 101 37.72 -6.61 18.14
CA LEU A 101 36.56 -6.00 17.51
C LEU A 101 35.41 -5.80 18.52
N ASN A 102 35.17 -6.79 19.38
CA ASN A 102 34.19 -6.68 20.46
C ASN A 102 34.58 -5.61 21.48
N ASP A 103 35.87 -5.49 21.82
CA ASP A 103 36.34 -4.44 22.72
C ASP A 103 36.17 -3.05 22.08
N MET A 104 36.39 -2.89 20.77
CA MET A 104 36.14 -1.63 20.05
C MET A 104 34.66 -1.21 20.07
N ALA A 105 33.74 -2.17 19.98
CA ALA A 105 32.30 -1.88 19.96
C ALA A 105 31.69 -1.68 21.36
N PHE A 106 32.00 -2.57 22.31
CA PHE A 106 31.31 -2.62 23.61
C PHE A 106 32.08 -1.98 24.76
N ASN A 107 33.40 -2.11 24.80
CA ASN A 107 34.21 -1.63 25.95
C ASN A 107 34.78 -0.24 25.71
N LEU A 108 35.23 0.03 24.48
CA LEU A 108 35.88 1.28 24.09
C LEU A 108 34.90 2.28 23.42
N HIS A 109 33.68 1.85 23.08
CA HIS A 109 32.65 2.66 22.40
C HIS A 109 33.19 3.44 21.18
N LEU A 110 34.12 2.84 20.43
CA LEU A 110 34.72 3.49 19.25
C LEU A 110 33.77 3.44 18.06
N ILE A 111 33.10 2.30 17.87
CA ILE A 111 32.18 2.05 16.76
C ILE A 111 30.82 1.66 17.35
N PRO A 112 29.75 2.43 17.06
CA PRO A 112 28.39 2.04 17.44
C PRO A 112 28.00 0.69 16.83
N LEU A 113 27.37 -0.18 17.62
CA LEU A 113 27.04 -1.56 17.20
C LEU A 113 26.10 -1.58 15.98
N ASP A 114 25.06 -0.75 15.98
CA ASP A 114 24.12 -0.59 14.87
C ASP A 114 24.84 -0.24 13.56
N ARG A 115 25.81 0.67 13.61
CA ARG A 115 26.62 1.06 12.45
C ARG A 115 27.52 -0.05 11.95
N LEU A 116 28.14 -0.80 12.87
CA LEU A 116 28.95 -1.98 12.52
C LEU A 116 28.09 -3.09 11.87
N LEU A 117 26.89 -3.33 12.39
CA LEU A 117 25.99 -4.33 11.83
C LEU A 117 25.49 -3.93 10.44
N ILE A 118 25.10 -2.67 10.23
CA ILE A 118 24.71 -2.17 8.90
C ILE A 118 25.86 -2.31 7.90
N SER A 119 27.10 -1.98 8.29
CA SER A 119 28.25 -2.05 7.38
C SER A 119 28.63 -3.50 7.01
N LEU A 120 28.29 -4.49 7.84
CA LEU A 120 28.46 -5.91 7.54
C LEU A 120 27.39 -6.43 6.57
N VAL A 121 26.17 -5.90 6.65
CA VAL A 121 24.97 -6.47 6.01
C VAL A 121 24.59 -5.73 4.71
N GLY A 122 25.24 -4.61 4.42
CA GLY A 122 25.05 -3.86 3.18
C GLY A 122 25.25 -4.69 1.91
N SER A 123 24.87 -4.13 0.75
CA SER A 123 24.99 -4.82 -0.53
C SER A 123 26.45 -4.88 -0.98
N TYR A 124 27.12 -5.99 -0.68
CA TYR A 124 28.53 -6.23 -1.01
C TYR A 124 28.74 -7.54 -1.77
N PRO A 125 29.74 -7.62 -2.67
CA PRO A 125 30.05 -8.85 -3.41
C PRO A 125 30.45 -10.04 -2.52
N ASP A 126 30.90 -9.79 -1.29
CA ASP A 126 31.42 -10.81 -0.36
C ASP A 126 30.51 -11.06 0.85
N LEU A 127 29.21 -10.80 0.69
CA LEU A 127 28.18 -10.90 1.72
C LEU A 127 28.24 -12.20 2.53
N HIS A 128 28.47 -13.36 1.89
CA HIS A 128 28.60 -14.64 2.58
C HIS A 128 29.67 -14.59 3.69
N ASN A 129 30.85 -14.05 3.40
CA ASN A 129 31.93 -13.96 4.40
C ASN A 129 31.60 -12.96 5.51
N ARG A 130 30.84 -11.91 5.21
CA ARG A 130 30.41 -10.92 6.21
C ARG A 130 29.41 -11.52 7.19
N ILE A 131 28.46 -12.31 6.68
CA ILE A 131 27.49 -13.03 7.51
C ILE A 131 28.19 -14.08 8.36
N THR A 132 29.14 -14.84 7.80
CA THR A 132 29.95 -15.78 8.57
C THR A 132 30.76 -15.07 9.67
N ALA A 133 31.38 -13.93 9.37
CA ALA A 133 32.07 -13.14 10.39
C ALA A 133 31.12 -12.68 11.50
N LEU A 134 29.89 -12.30 11.16
CA LEU A 134 28.88 -11.83 12.11
C LEU A 134 28.54 -12.89 13.17
N VAL A 135 28.48 -14.17 12.80
CA VAL A 135 28.26 -15.30 13.73
C VAL A 135 29.37 -15.40 14.79
N HIS A 136 30.60 -15.02 14.45
CA HIS A 136 31.72 -15.05 15.39
C HIS A 136 31.76 -13.80 16.28
N ILE A 137 31.31 -12.66 15.74
CA ILE A 137 31.22 -11.40 16.51
C ILE A 137 30.10 -11.53 17.55
N ILE A 138 29.00 -12.21 17.20
CA ILE A 138 27.79 -12.32 18.01
C ILE A 138 27.37 -13.81 18.05
N PRO A 139 27.41 -14.51 19.22
CA PRO A 139 27.60 -14.03 20.59
C PRO A 139 29.01 -14.34 21.13
N SER A 140 29.77 -13.30 21.52
CA SER A 140 31.09 -13.52 22.14
C SER A 140 31.01 -14.27 23.48
N ASN A 141 32.03 -15.06 23.82
CA ASN A 141 32.13 -15.81 25.07
C ASN A 141 32.16 -14.93 26.36
N LYS A 142 32.32 -13.60 26.23
CA LYS A 142 32.14 -12.65 27.36
C LYS A 142 30.65 -12.40 27.67
N ILE A 143 29.76 -12.85 26.80
CA ILE A 143 28.31 -12.76 26.89
C ILE A 143 27.82 -14.10 27.45
N GLY A 144 27.97 -14.27 28.76
CA GLY A 144 27.55 -15.49 29.46
C GLY A 144 26.06 -15.77 29.27
N ASN A 145 25.76 -17.03 28.94
CA ASN A 145 24.46 -17.72 29.01
C ASN A 145 23.23 -17.01 28.44
N THR A 146 22.75 -17.54 27.30
CA THR A 146 21.51 -17.24 26.56
C THR A 146 21.45 -15.82 25.99
N GLY A 147 21.28 -15.69 24.66
CA GLY A 147 21.08 -14.40 24.00
C GLY A 147 19.98 -13.54 24.64
N ALA A 148 18.99 -14.17 25.28
CA ALA A 148 17.96 -13.50 26.07
C ALA A 148 18.53 -12.66 27.23
N ALA A 149 19.48 -13.17 28.02
CA ALA A 149 20.07 -12.42 29.14
C ALA A 149 20.87 -11.21 28.66
N PHE A 150 21.57 -11.34 27.54
CA PHE A 150 22.29 -10.23 26.91
C PHE A 150 21.35 -9.13 26.43
N PHE A 151 20.32 -9.48 25.66
CA PHE A 151 19.41 -8.51 25.08
C PHE A 151 18.49 -7.88 26.14
N ASN A 152 18.09 -8.63 27.16
CA ASN A 152 17.40 -8.08 28.34
C ASN A 152 18.29 -7.09 29.09
N LYS A 153 19.56 -7.42 29.33
CA LYS A 153 20.51 -6.52 29.99
C LYS A 153 20.84 -5.28 29.15
N MET A 154 20.86 -5.39 27.83
CA MET A 154 21.05 -4.23 26.94
C MET A 154 19.83 -3.31 26.93
N SER A 155 18.61 -3.85 27.05
CA SER A 155 17.39 -3.07 27.25
C SER A 155 17.45 -2.29 28.57
N GLU A 156 17.89 -2.94 29.66
CA GLU A 156 18.04 -2.31 30.98
C GLU A 156 19.21 -1.30 31.04
N TYR A 157 20.37 -1.62 30.46
CA TYR A 157 21.58 -0.81 30.53
C TYR A 157 21.39 0.59 29.90
N TYR A 158 20.73 0.67 28.75
CA TYR A 158 20.47 1.94 28.06
C TYR A 158 19.35 2.77 28.69
N SER A 159 18.51 2.16 29.52
CA SER A 159 17.52 2.90 30.32
C SER A 159 18.18 3.69 31.47
N GLN A 160 19.39 3.30 31.89
CA GLN A 160 20.09 3.87 33.04
C GLN A 160 21.33 4.70 32.67
N PHE A 161 21.98 4.45 31.51
CA PHE A 161 23.14 5.20 31.05
C PHE A 161 23.07 5.50 29.53
N PRO A 162 23.23 6.77 29.09
CA PRO A 162 23.37 7.07 27.68
C PRO A 162 24.72 6.56 27.12
N GLU A 163 24.76 6.23 25.83
CA GLU A 163 26.00 6.03 25.07
C GLU A 163 26.89 7.27 25.28
N LEU A 164 28.06 7.11 25.89
CA LEU A 164 28.99 8.23 26.09
C LEU A 164 29.43 8.77 24.73
N SER A 165 29.31 10.08 24.53
CA SER A 165 29.87 10.76 23.37
C SER A 165 31.40 10.60 23.35
N TYR A 166 32.02 10.77 22.18
CA TYR A 166 33.48 10.69 22.08
C TYR A 166 34.20 11.64 23.04
N ARG A 167 33.63 12.82 23.34
CA ARG A 167 34.19 13.75 24.34
C ARG A 167 34.11 13.22 25.76
N GLU A 168 33.01 12.59 26.13
CA GLU A 168 32.82 11.99 27.45
C GLU A 168 33.71 10.75 27.62
N MET A 169 33.89 9.96 26.55
CA MET A 169 34.80 8.81 26.54
C MET A 169 36.27 9.25 26.62
N GLU A 170 36.64 10.34 25.96
CA GLU A 170 37.97 10.96 26.11
C GLU A 170 38.23 11.36 27.57
N ALA A 171 37.27 12.07 28.20
CA ALA A 171 37.38 12.51 29.59
C ALA A 171 37.50 11.31 30.55
N LYS A 172 36.72 10.25 30.32
CA LYS A 172 36.82 8.99 31.08
C LYS A 172 38.20 8.36 30.97
N MET A 173 38.74 8.21 29.75
CA MET A 173 40.06 7.62 29.55
C MET A 173 41.19 8.45 30.16
N ARG A 174 41.14 9.78 30.03
CA ARG A 174 42.13 10.67 30.65
C ARG A 174 42.14 10.53 32.17
N ARG A 175 40.97 10.33 32.78
CA ARG A 175 40.86 10.06 34.22
C ARG A 175 41.48 8.72 34.59
N GLU A 176 41.16 7.65 33.86
CA GLU A 176 41.75 6.32 34.10
C GLU A 176 43.28 6.35 33.99
N MET A 177 43.81 7.04 32.98
CA MET A 177 45.26 7.23 32.82
C MET A 177 45.90 8.04 33.96
N GLN A 178 45.23 9.08 34.46
CA GLN A 178 45.70 9.84 35.64
C GLN A 178 45.77 8.97 36.89
N ILE A 179 44.77 8.10 37.08
CA ILE A 179 44.73 7.15 38.20
C ILE A 179 45.88 6.14 38.09
N GLU A 180 46.12 5.57 36.90
CA GLU A 180 47.25 4.65 36.66
C GLU A 180 48.61 5.31 36.93
N LEU A 181 48.74 6.62 36.66
CA LEU A 181 49.94 7.41 36.92
C LEU A 181 50.04 7.94 38.36
N GLY A 182 49.11 7.58 39.26
CA GLY A 182 49.11 8.00 40.66
C GLY A 182 48.76 9.47 40.91
N MET A 183 48.13 10.14 39.93
CA MET A 183 47.73 11.55 40.02
C MET A 183 46.32 11.69 40.61
N ARG A 184 46.02 12.80 41.31
CA ARG A 184 44.66 13.07 41.83
C ARG A 184 43.71 13.34 40.66
N PRO A 185 42.64 12.54 40.46
CA PRO A 185 41.71 12.74 39.36
C PRO A 185 40.87 14.00 39.59
N ILE A 186 40.62 14.76 38.52
CA ILE A 186 39.72 15.92 38.54
C ILE A 186 38.27 15.43 38.68
N GLU A 187 37.57 15.88 39.72
CA GLU A 187 36.14 15.61 39.96
C GLU A 187 35.28 16.38 38.96
N GLN A 188 34.94 15.72 37.85
CA GLN A 188 33.96 16.21 36.86
C GLN A 188 32.99 15.06 36.55
N SER A 189 31.70 15.34 36.42
CA SER A 189 30.77 14.30 35.96
C SER A 189 31.21 13.82 34.58
N THR A 190 31.27 12.51 34.37
CA THR A 190 31.63 11.92 33.07
C THR A 190 30.56 12.17 32.01
N VAL A 191 29.33 12.40 32.44
CA VAL A 191 28.19 12.68 31.56
C VAL A 191 27.88 14.18 31.64
N ASN A 192 27.77 14.84 30.49
CA ASN A 192 27.32 16.21 30.38
C ASN A 192 25.85 16.25 29.90
N PRO A 193 24.88 16.58 30.77
CA PRO A 193 23.46 16.59 30.42
C PRO A 193 23.11 17.53 29.25
N GLU A 194 23.90 18.58 29.01
CA GLU A 194 23.66 19.54 27.92
C GLU A 194 23.97 18.97 26.53
N LEU A 195 24.74 17.88 26.45
CA LEU A 195 25.11 17.22 25.19
C LEU A 195 24.10 16.16 24.73
N HIS A 196 23.17 15.75 25.60
CA HIS A 196 22.22 14.67 25.32
C HIS A 196 20.82 15.24 25.05
N MET A 197 20.23 14.85 23.92
CA MET A 197 18.81 15.10 23.67
C MET A 197 17.95 14.14 24.52
N PRO A 198 16.72 14.52 24.93
CA PRO A 198 15.84 13.62 25.66
C PRO A 198 15.53 12.35 24.87
N ILE A 199 15.86 11.18 25.43
CA ILE A 199 15.54 9.87 24.87
C ILE A 199 14.28 9.35 25.57
N TYR A 200 13.14 9.38 24.87
CA TYR A 200 11.85 8.97 25.45
C TYR A 200 11.54 7.48 25.25
N TYR A 201 11.93 6.91 24.10
CA TYR A 201 11.50 5.56 23.70
C TYR A 201 12.63 4.71 23.09
N GLY A 202 13.72 5.31 22.60
CA GLY A 202 14.76 4.58 21.87
C GLY A 202 15.75 3.84 22.77
N ASN A 203 15.68 2.51 22.78
CA ASN A 203 16.75 1.66 23.28
C ASN A 203 17.57 1.09 22.10
N ILE A 204 18.74 0.52 22.37
CA ILE A 204 19.55 -0.08 21.32
C ILE A 204 18.87 -1.28 20.63
N MET A 205 17.93 -1.97 21.31
CA MET A 205 17.17 -3.08 20.71
C MET A 205 16.28 -2.60 19.56
N GLU A 206 15.52 -1.53 19.78
CA GLU A 206 14.69 -0.91 18.75
C GLU A 206 15.54 -0.34 17.60
N ARG A 207 16.74 0.18 17.89
CA ARG A 207 17.67 0.65 16.85
C ARG A 207 18.22 -0.47 15.99
N ILE A 208 18.57 -1.62 16.59
CA ILE A 208 19.15 -2.75 15.84
C ILE A 208 18.11 -3.62 15.15
N LEU A 209 16.86 -3.60 15.60
CA LEU A 209 15.83 -4.50 15.11
C LEU A 209 15.63 -4.46 13.57
N PRO A 210 15.55 -3.28 12.90
CA PRO A 210 15.47 -3.26 11.43
C PRO A 210 16.72 -3.82 10.76
N ILE A 211 17.87 -3.77 11.44
CA ILE A 211 19.12 -4.33 10.95
C ILE A 211 19.09 -5.86 11.09
N VAL A 212 18.53 -6.37 12.20
CA VAL A 212 18.31 -7.80 12.44
C VAL A 212 17.41 -8.41 11.36
N ASP A 213 16.34 -7.73 10.96
CA ASP A 213 15.50 -8.17 9.83
C ASP A 213 16.33 -8.34 8.56
N ILE A 214 17.19 -7.37 8.26
CA ILE A 214 18.05 -7.46 7.08
C ILE A 214 19.10 -8.57 7.27
N ILE A 215 19.68 -8.75 8.46
CA ILE A 215 20.64 -9.83 8.75
C ILE A 215 20.02 -11.19 8.44
N LEU A 216 18.83 -11.46 8.98
CA LEU A 216 18.17 -12.75 8.80
C LEU A 216 17.71 -12.93 7.35
N LEU A 217 17.15 -11.90 6.71
CA LEU A 217 16.83 -11.92 5.28
C LEU A 217 18.04 -12.27 4.42
N ARG A 218 19.18 -11.59 4.63
CA ARG A 218 20.42 -11.82 3.86
C ARG A 218 21.05 -13.18 4.15
N ALA A 219 20.95 -13.67 5.39
CA ALA A 219 21.41 -15.01 5.75
C ALA A 219 20.62 -16.09 5.01
N ILE A 220 19.31 -15.90 4.85
CA ILE A 220 18.46 -16.79 4.06
C ILE A 220 18.82 -16.68 2.57
N GLU A 221 18.91 -15.47 2.02
CA GLU A 221 19.20 -15.22 0.60
C GLU A 221 20.55 -15.79 0.15
N THR A 222 21.58 -15.70 1.00
CA THR A 222 22.94 -16.21 0.69
C THR A 222 23.10 -17.70 0.91
N VAL A 223 22.04 -18.40 1.36
CA VAL A 223 22.03 -19.85 1.61
C VAL A 223 23.23 -20.28 2.47
N VAL A 224 23.44 -19.60 3.60
CA VAL A 224 24.46 -20.02 4.56
C VAL A 224 24.16 -21.42 5.10
N ALA A 225 25.17 -22.09 5.65
CA ALA A 225 24.99 -23.39 6.29
C ALA A 225 23.94 -23.33 7.41
N ASP A 226 23.13 -24.38 7.57
CA ASP A 226 22.02 -24.40 8.54
C ASP A 226 22.49 -24.09 9.96
N GLN A 227 23.64 -24.63 10.37
CA GLN A 227 24.24 -24.37 11.69
C GLN A 227 24.45 -22.87 11.94
N LEU A 228 24.98 -22.14 10.93
CA LEU A 228 25.22 -20.70 11.04
C LEU A 228 23.90 -19.92 11.13
N PHE A 229 22.92 -20.29 10.31
CA PHE A 229 21.60 -19.66 10.34
C PHE A 229 20.90 -19.88 11.69
N THR A 230 20.91 -21.11 12.22
CA THR A 230 20.34 -21.43 13.53
C THR A 230 21.04 -20.63 14.63
N THR A 231 22.36 -20.49 14.60
CA THR A 231 23.08 -19.65 15.57
C THR A 231 22.63 -18.19 15.52
N LEU A 232 22.49 -17.61 14.32
CA LEU A 232 22.00 -16.23 14.16
C LEU A 232 20.57 -16.08 14.67
N LEU A 233 19.68 -16.97 14.25
CA LEU A 233 18.27 -16.95 14.66
C LEU A 233 18.13 -17.07 16.18
N MET A 234 18.82 -18.03 16.80
CA MET A 234 18.78 -18.21 18.26
C MET A 234 19.39 -17.04 19.02
N CYS A 235 20.37 -16.36 18.43
CA CYS A 235 20.93 -15.17 19.02
C CYS A 235 19.91 -14.03 18.98
N PHE A 236 19.39 -13.69 17.79
CA PHE A 236 18.58 -12.49 17.59
C PHE A 236 17.08 -12.66 17.85
N LYS A 237 16.56 -13.88 18.03
CA LYS A 237 15.13 -14.09 18.31
C LYS A 237 14.58 -13.21 19.44
N PRO A 238 15.27 -12.95 20.57
CA PRO A 238 14.71 -12.12 21.65
C PRO A 238 14.35 -10.69 21.20
N CYS A 239 14.99 -10.17 20.14
CA CYS A 239 14.66 -8.86 19.58
C CYS A 239 13.22 -8.82 19.03
N TYR A 240 12.68 -9.93 18.54
CA TYR A 240 11.34 -9.99 17.97
C TYR A 240 10.21 -9.78 18.98
N ARG A 241 10.51 -9.85 20.29
CA ARG A 241 9.57 -9.40 21.34
C ARG A 241 9.21 -7.92 21.19
N TYR A 242 10.14 -7.09 20.75
CA TYR A 242 9.95 -5.64 20.59
C TYR A 242 9.54 -5.26 19.16
N HIS A 243 9.39 -6.24 18.27
CA HIS A 243 9.12 -5.97 16.88
C HIS A 243 7.68 -5.48 16.65
N PRO A 244 7.47 -4.35 15.93
CA PRO A 244 6.14 -3.79 15.73
C PRO A 244 5.30 -4.59 14.73
N GLN A 245 5.93 -5.19 13.72
CA GLN A 245 5.25 -5.92 12.63
C GLN A 245 5.88 -7.30 12.27
N PRO A 246 6.02 -8.20 13.25
CA PRO A 246 6.77 -9.45 13.06
C PRO A 246 6.08 -10.44 12.12
N ALA A 247 4.74 -10.44 12.06
CA ALA A 247 3.99 -11.33 11.16
C ALA A 247 4.16 -10.88 9.70
N ALA A 248 4.03 -9.59 9.41
CA ALA A 248 4.29 -9.02 8.09
C ALA A 248 5.73 -9.26 7.65
N TYR A 249 6.71 -9.14 8.55
CA TYR A 249 8.10 -9.45 8.22
C TYR A 249 8.27 -10.92 7.82
N MET A 250 7.80 -11.87 8.64
CA MET A 250 7.89 -13.31 8.33
C MET A 250 7.20 -13.63 7.00
N TYR A 251 5.97 -13.15 6.81
CA TYR A 251 5.22 -13.33 5.57
C TYR A 251 5.97 -12.75 4.37
N SER A 252 6.53 -11.55 4.48
CA SER A 252 7.26 -10.89 3.38
C SER A 252 8.54 -11.65 3.01
N VAL A 253 9.28 -12.15 3.99
CA VAL A 253 10.48 -12.97 3.76
C VAL A 253 10.11 -14.26 3.02
N LEU A 254 9.12 -15.01 3.54
CA LEU A 254 8.67 -16.27 2.93
C LEU A 254 8.07 -16.05 1.53
N TYR A 255 7.30 -14.98 1.33
CA TYR A 255 6.69 -14.66 0.05
C TYR A 255 7.74 -14.30 -1.01
N CYS A 256 8.70 -13.45 -0.67
CA CYS A 256 9.76 -13.01 -1.59
C CYS A 256 10.77 -14.12 -1.90
N LEU A 257 11.05 -14.98 -0.92
CA LEU A 257 12.04 -16.06 -1.00
C LEU A 257 11.40 -17.45 -1.19
N ASP A 258 10.20 -17.49 -1.78
CA ASP A 258 9.40 -18.71 -1.97
C ASP A 258 10.19 -19.86 -2.61
N LYS A 259 10.96 -19.55 -3.65
CA LYS A 259 11.74 -20.57 -4.37
C LYS A 259 13.01 -21.04 -3.64
N THR A 260 13.39 -20.39 -2.54
CA THR A 260 14.66 -20.66 -1.84
C THR A 260 14.46 -21.22 -0.44
N ILE A 261 13.54 -20.65 0.36
CA ILE A 261 13.34 -21.06 1.77
C ILE A 261 12.00 -21.75 2.01
N SER A 262 10.93 -21.39 1.31
CA SER A 262 9.61 -22.00 1.58
C SER A 262 9.66 -23.51 1.43
N HIS A 263 8.82 -24.19 2.21
CA HIS A 263 8.75 -25.65 2.25
C HIS A 263 9.98 -26.38 2.78
N THR A 264 10.86 -25.69 3.51
CA THR A 264 12.03 -26.27 4.16
C THR A 264 11.87 -26.31 5.69
N VAL A 265 12.66 -27.19 6.33
CA VAL A 265 12.79 -27.20 7.81
C VAL A 265 13.26 -25.82 8.32
N ARG A 266 14.14 -25.16 7.56
CA ARG A 266 14.63 -23.82 7.87
C ARG A 266 13.51 -22.77 7.92
N ALA A 267 12.53 -22.82 7.01
CA ALA A 267 11.37 -21.94 7.07
C ALA A 267 10.53 -22.18 8.33
N ARG A 268 10.31 -23.45 8.70
CA ARG A 268 9.60 -23.81 9.92
C ARG A 268 10.30 -23.26 11.17
N ASP A 269 11.61 -23.50 11.29
CA ASP A 269 12.38 -23.04 12.45
C ASP A 269 12.37 -21.51 12.55
N PHE A 270 12.53 -20.80 11.43
CA PHE A 270 12.42 -19.35 11.37
C PHE A 270 11.08 -18.83 11.90
N VAL A 271 9.97 -19.46 11.49
CA VAL A 271 8.62 -19.08 11.93
C VAL A 271 8.39 -19.41 13.40
N LEU A 272 8.71 -20.63 13.84
CA LEU A 272 8.46 -21.07 15.22
C LEU A 272 9.24 -20.24 16.23
N GLU A 273 10.51 -19.94 15.94
CA GLU A 273 11.36 -19.18 16.86
C GLU A 273 10.90 -17.74 17.01
N ILE A 274 10.43 -17.09 15.94
CA ILE A 274 9.86 -15.73 16.03
C ILE A 274 8.50 -15.76 16.71
N CYS A 275 7.60 -16.68 16.32
CA CYS A 275 6.27 -16.79 16.93
C CYS A 275 6.33 -17.08 18.43
N GLY A 276 7.28 -17.90 18.89
CA GLY A 276 7.47 -18.15 20.33
C GLY A 276 7.74 -16.87 21.13
N GLN A 277 8.44 -15.88 20.54
CA GLN A 277 8.68 -14.59 21.19
C GLN A 277 7.44 -13.69 21.25
N LEU A 278 6.49 -13.90 20.33
CA LEU A 278 5.20 -13.20 20.32
C LEU A 278 4.25 -13.81 21.34
N GLU A 279 4.23 -15.13 21.48
CA GLU A 279 3.47 -15.84 22.51
C GLU A 279 3.93 -15.43 23.92
N ASP A 280 5.25 -15.35 24.15
CA ASP A 280 5.82 -14.87 25.41
C ASP A 280 5.42 -13.41 25.75
N ARG A 281 5.17 -12.58 24.72
CA ARG A 281 4.78 -11.17 24.88
C ARG A 281 3.29 -11.00 25.13
N ASP A 282 2.48 -11.65 24.29
CA ASP A 282 1.05 -11.38 24.14
C ASP A 282 0.17 -12.45 24.82
N GLY A 283 0.77 -13.54 25.31
CA GLY A 283 0.11 -14.63 25.99
C GLY A 283 -0.74 -15.49 25.05
N LYS A 284 -2.07 -15.38 25.14
CA LYS A 284 -3.03 -16.22 24.39
C LYS A 284 -3.08 -15.96 22.87
N TYR A 285 -2.23 -15.07 22.36
CA TYR A 285 -2.15 -14.80 20.93
C TYR A 285 -1.51 -16.00 20.21
N ALA A 286 -2.27 -16.64 19.32
CA ALA A 286 -1.81 -17.81 18.58
C ALA A 286 -1.92 -17.52 17.09
N LEU A 287 -0.84 -17.00 16.50
CA LEU A 287 -0.79 -16.78 15.06
C LEU A 287 -0.87 -18.12 14.31
N LEU A 288 -0.22 -19.16 14.83
CA LEU A 288 -0.11 -20.49 14.22
C LEU A 288 -1.18 -21.46 14.75
N THR A 289 -1.56 -22.43 13.93
CA THR A 289 -2.44 -23.54 14.32
C THR A 289 -1.71 -24.57 15.20
N PRO A 290 -2.45 -25.28 16.07
CA PRO A 290 -1.86 -26.35 16.86
C PRO A 290 -1.19 -27.45 16.02
N SER A 291 -1.79 -27.83 14.88
CA SER A 291 -1.25 -28.87 13.99
C SER A 291 0.06 -28.46 13.31
N PHE A 292 0.22 -27.17 12.99
CA PHE A 292 1.51 -26.68 12.48
C PHE A 292 2.61 -26.79 13.55
N ILE A 293 2.29 -26.41 14.79
CA ILE A 293 3.23 -26.42 15.90
C ILE A 293 3.64 -27.87 16.25
N SER A 294 2.67 -28.76 16.44
CA SER A 294 2.92 -30.14 16.90
C SER A 294 3.68 -30.98 15.88
N ASP A 295 3.26 -30.97 14.62
CA ASP A 295 3.70 -31.94 13.62
C ASP A 295 3.92 -31.35 12.23
N ASN A 296 3.93 -30.03 12.09
CA ASN A 296 4.13 -29.34 10.81
C ASN A 296 3.10 -29.76 9.74
N HIS A 297 1.87 -30.01 10.18
CA HIS A 297 0.77 -30.55 9.36
C HIS A 297 1.02 -31.93 8.74
N GLN A 298 1.99 -32.71 9.22
CA GLN A 298 2.35 -34.00 8.62
C GLN A 298 1.40 -35.15 9.00
N LEU A 299 0.68 -35.04 10.11
CA LEU A 299 -0.29 -36.05 10.58
C LEU A 299 -1.69 -35.82 10.03
N SER A 300 -1.99 -34.61 9.57
CA SER A 300 -3.27 -34.21 8.98
C SER A 300 -3.23 -34.28 7.45
N LEU A 301 -4.36 -34.66 6.83
CA LEU A 301 -4.47 -34.54 5.37
C LEU A 301 -4.45 -33.07 4.93
N PRO A 302 -3.92 -32.75 3.73
CA PRO A 302 -3.94 -31.40 3.16
C PRO A 302 -5.29 -30.68 3.24
N SER A 303 -6.38 -31.39 2.93
CA SER A 303 -7.74 -30.86 3.01
C SER A 303 -8.14 -30.49 4.44
N GLN A 304 -7.73 -31.26 5.45
CA GLN A 304 -8.11 -31.04 6.84
C GLN A 304 -7.46 -29.79 7.42
N PHE A 305 -6.14 -29.62 7.24
CA PHE A 305 -5.49 -28.43 7.77
C PHE A 305 -5.82 -27.18 6.93
N CYS A 306 -5.99 -27.31 5.61
CA CYS A 306 -6.46 -26.18 4.79
C CYS A 306 -7.86 -25.73 5.22
N GLN A 307 -8.76 -26.67 5.56
CA GLN A 307 -10.07 -26.33 6.11
C GLN A 307 -9.94 -25.58 7.43
N ALA A 308 -9.06 -26.02 8.34
CA ALA A 308 -8.83 -25.33 9.61
C ALA A 308 -8.33 -23.88 9.41
N LEU A 309 -7.48 -23.64 8.40
CA LEU A 309 -7.02 -22.30 8.04
C LEU A 309 -8.17 -21.42 7.52
N VAL A 310 -8.99 -21.96 6.62
CA VAL A 310 -10.18 -21.27 6.09
C VAL A 310 -11.16 -20.94 7.22
N ASP A 311 -11.45 -21.90 8.11
CA ASP A 311 -12.34 -21.72 9.25
C ASP A 311 -11.86 -20.61 10.20
N ARG A 312 -10.55 -20.49 10.43
CA ARG A 312 -9.99 -19.38 11.23
C ARG A 312 -10.26 -18.03 10.59
N ILE A 313 -10.13 -17.90 9.26
CA ILE A 313 -10.46 -16.66 8.56
C ILE A 313 -11.95 -16.34 8.68
N LEU A 314 -12.83 -17.34 8.54
CA LEU A 314 -14.27 -17.16 8.69
C LEU A 314 -14.65 -16.70 10.10
N GLN A 315 -14.11 -17.37 11.13
CA GLN A 315 -14.32 -16.99 12.54
C GLN A 315 -13.80 -15.58 12.84
N ALA A 316 -12.65 -15.21 12.27
CA ALA A 316 -12.04 -13.89 12.45
C ALA A 316 -12.70 -12.78 11.60
N SER A 317 -13.56 -13.14 10.64
CA SER A 317 -14.32 -12.20 9.82
C SER A 317 -15.75 -12.02 10.33
N ASN A 318 -16.34 -13.09 10.89
CA ASN A 318 -17.74 -13.15 11.30
C ASN A 318 -17.85 -13.41 12.82
N TYR A 319 -17.77 -12.34 13.62
CA TYR A 319 -17.97 -12.40 15.08
C TYR A 319 -18.82 -11.22 15.57
N ALA A 320 -19.69 -11.46 16.56
CA ALA A 320 -20.67 -10.46 17.00
C ALA A 320 -20.10 -9.40 17.94
N HIS A 321 -19.32 -9.82 18.96
CA HIS A 321 -18.87 -8.94 20.04
C HIS A 321 -17.40 -9.13 20.43
N GLN A 322 -16.91 -10.37 20.44
CA GLN A 322 -15.53 -10.68 20.80
C GLN A 322 -14.86 -11.45 19.66
N PRO A 323 -13.61 -11.09 19.30
CA PRO A 323 -12.86 -11.84 18.32
C PRO A 323 -12.51 -13.24 18.86
N PRO A 324 -12.19 -14.20 17.96
CA PRO A 324 -11.76 -15.54 18.35
C PRO A 324 -10.53 -15.52 19.28
N ALA A 325 -10.39 -16.56 20.11
CA ALA A 325 -9.35 -16.62 21.13
C ALA A 325 -7.91 -16.58 20.57
N PHE A 326 -7.71 -17.03 19.33
CA PHE A 326 -6.40 -17.03 18.67
C PHE A 326 -5.98 -15.65 18.14
N VAL A 327 -6.89 -14.67 18.14
CA VAL A 327 -6.63 -13.30 17.67
C VAL A 327 -6.24 -12.40 18.84
N TYR A 328 -5.33 -11.45 18.58
CA TYR A 328 -4.98 -10.43 19.57
C TYR A 328 -6.19 -9.54 19.88
N LYS A 329 -6.58 -9.48 21.17
CA LYS A 329 -7.84 -8.86 21.60
C LYS A 329 -7.89 -7.35 21.37
N ASP A 330 -6.79 -6.64 21.59
CA ASP A 330 -6.72 -5.18 21.39
C ASP A 330 -6.04 -4.85 20.07
N TRP A 331 -6.74 -5.09 18.96
CA TRP A 331 -6.17 -4.92 17.62
C TRP A 331 -5.86 -3.47 17.23
N ARG A 332 -6.07 -2.49 18.14
CA ARG A 332 -5.54 -1.13 17.97
C ARG A 332 -4.02 -1.08 18.07
N PHE A 333 -3.45 -2.03 18.80
CA PHE A 333 -2.00 -2.19 18.99
C PHE A 333 -1.45 -3.43 18.30
N ALA A 334 -2.30 -4.23 17.66
CA ALA A 334 -1.86 -5.33 16.81
C ALA A 334 -1.43 -4.81 15.44
N GLU A 335 -0.57 -5.58 14.78
CA GLU A 335 -0.11 -5.30 13.41
C GLU A 335 -1.28 -5.23 12.41
N MET A 336 -2.27 -6.11 12.58
CA MET A 336 -3.36 -6.32 11.65
C MET A 336 -4.70 -6.50 12.41
N PRO A 337 -5.84 -6.18 11.77
CA PRO A 337 -7.16 -6.52 12.31
C PRO A 337 -7.38 -8.04 12.36
N PRO A 338 -8.40 -8.55 13.07
CA PRO A 338 -8.64 -9.98 13.27
C PRO A 338 -8.56 -10.85 12.02
N ALA A 339 -9.32 -10.51 10.97
CA ALA A 339 -9.28 -11.23 9.69
C ALA A 339 -7.90 -11.18 9.02
N GLY A 340 -7.19 -10.05 9.14
CA GLY A 340 -5.84 -9.87 8.63
C GLY A 340 -4.81 -10.74 9.37
N GLN A 341 -4.95 -10.89 10.68
CA GLN A 341 -4.10 -11.79 11.48
C GLN A 341 -4.32 -13.25 11.05
N ALA A 342 -5.57 -13.68 10.88
CA ALA A 342 -5.90 -15.04 10.44
C ALA A 342 -5.36 -15.33 9.03
N LEU A 343 -5.53 -14.40 8.08
CA LEU A 343 -5.02 -14.55 6.71
C LEU A 343 -3.48 -14.61 6.67
N THR A 344 -2.81 -13.72 7.40
CA THR A 344 -1.35 -13.68 7.46
C THR A 344 -0.79 -14.95 8.09
N GLY A 345 -1.39 -15.42 9.18
CA GLY A 345 -1.05 -16.69 9.82
C GLY A 345 -1.21 -17.88 8.87
N ALA A 346 -2.34 -17.95 8.15
CA ALA A 346 -2.56 -19.00 7.16
C ALA A 346 -1.51 -18.99 6.04
N CYS A 347 -1.13 -17.81 5.52
CA CYS A 347 -0.10 -17.72 4.49
C CYS A 347 1.28 -18.13 5.00
N ILE A 348 1.66 -17.69 6.21
CA ILE A 348 2.91 -18.07 6.86
C ILE A 348 2.98 -19.60 7.04
N GLU A 349 1.91 -20.21 7.56
CA GLU A 349 1.86 -21.66 7.76
C GLU A 349 1.98 -22.42 6.44
N LEU A 350 1.27 -22.01 5.39
CA LEU A 350 1.34 -22.69 4.09
C LEU A 350 2.75 -22.60 3.47
N LEU A 351 3.41 -21.44 3.57
CA LEU A 351 4.76 -21.23 3.06
C LEU A 351 5.85 -21.94 3.88
N ALA A 352 5.65 -22.08 5.19
CA ALA A 352 6.57 -22.78 6.07
C ALA A 352 6.30 -24.30 6.18
N SER A 353 5.14 -24.77 5.70
CA SER A 353 4.78 -26.18 5.69
C SER A 353 5.62 -26.98 4.67
N PRO A 354 5.91 -28.27 4.90
CA PRO A 354 6.75 -29.07 4.02
C PRO A 354 6.02 -29.51 2.74
N HIS A 355 4.73 -29.17 2.61
CA HIS A 355 3.89 -29.57 1.50
C HIS A 355 4.14 -28.66 0.29
N ALA A 356 4.37 -29.26 -0.87
CA ALA A 356 4.56 -28.50 -2.10
C ALA A 356 3.34 -27.60 -2.43
N PRO A 357 3.55 -26.43 -3.04
CA PRO A 357 2.46 -25.50 -3.43
C PRO A 357 1.34 -26.18 -4.23
N VAL A 358 1.68 -27.12 -5.10
CA VAL A 358 0.73 -27.87 -5.92
C VAL A 358 -0.25 -28.66 -5.06
N ILE A 359 0.20 -29.26 -3.95
CA ILE A 359 -0.64 -30.09 -3.11
C ILE A 359 -1.61 -29.21 -2.30
N THR A 360 -1.11 -28.16 -1.69
CA THR A 360 -1.89 -27.27 -0.81
C THR A 360 -2.83 -26.36 -1.60
N ALA A 361 -2.42 -25.86 -2.77
CA ALA A 361 -3.30 -25.09 -3.65
C ALA A 361 -4.48 -25.94 -4.17
N HIS A 362 -4.23 -27.18 -4.62
CA HIS A 362 -5.33 -28.08 -4.99
C HIS A 362 -6.22 -28.40 -3.80
N ALA A 363 -5.65 -28.70 -2.63
CA ALA A 363 -6.44 -28.96 -1.43
C ALA A 363 -7.35 -27.78 -1.07
N LEU A 364 -6.88 -26.53 -1.19
CA LEU A 364 -7.69 -25.31 -1.00
C LEU A 364 -8.81 -25.19 -2.03
N ILE A 365 -8.52 -25.47 -3.30
CA ILE A 365 -9.53 -25.45 -4.39
C ILE A 365 -10.59 -26.51 -4.13
N ASP A 366 -10.21 -27.73 -3.73
CA ASP A 366 -11.13 -28.84 -3.49
C ASP A 366 -12.13 -28.55 -2.36
N LEU A 367 -11.77 -27.70 -1.38
CA LEU A 367 -12.67 -27.33 -0.27
C LEU A 367 -13.98 -26.71 -0.76
N VAL A 368 -13.96 -25.92 -1.84
CA VAL A 368 -15.19 -25.27 -2.34
C VAL A 368 -16.14 -26.25 -3.03
N PHE A 369 -15.70 -27.49 -3.28
CA PHE A 369 -16.52 -28.56 -3.86
C PHE A 369 -17.10 -29.51 -2.82
N ILE A 370 -16.65 -29.43 -1.56
CA ILE A 370 -17.20 -30.25 -0.47
C ILE A 370 -18.66 -29.83 -0.21
N ARG A 371 -19.54 -30.82 0.03
CA ARG A 371 -20.97 -30.60 0.30
C ARG A 371 -21.40 -31.30 1.62
N PRO A 372 -22.30 -30.69 2.40
CA PRO A 372 -22.88 -29.35 2.22
C PRO A 372 -21.85 -28.24 2.47
N LEU A 373 -21.81 -27.23 1.61
CA LEU A 373 -20.88 -26.11 1.78
C LEU A 373 -21.50 -25.07 2.71
N HIS A 374 -21.14 -25.11 3.99
CA HIS A 374 -21.60 -24.10 4.94
C HIS A 374 -21.04 -22.71 4.58
N GLN A 375 -21.91 -21.69 4.59
CA GLN A 375 -21.56 -20.30 4.23
C GLN A 375 -20.80 -20.19 2.88
N PRO A 376 -21.41 -20.61 1.75
CA PRO A 376 -20.70 -20.89 0.50
C PRO A 376 -19.86 -19.72 -0.01
N TYR A 377 -20.40 -18.50 -0.08
CA TYR A 377 -19.63 -17.34 -0.53
C TYR A 377 -18.51 -16.95 0.43
N ALA A 378 -18.71 -17.10 1.73
CA ALA A 378 -17.68 -16.75 2.70
C ALA A 378 -16.49 -17.71 2.56
N THR A 379 -16.76 -19.01 2.41
CA THR A 379 -15.76 -20.05 2.18
C THR A 379 -15.03 -19.84 0.85
N ILE A 380 -15.76 -19.60 -0.25
CA ILE A 380 -15.17 -19.30 -1.56
C ILE A 380 -14.27 -18.06 -1.50
N ASN A 381 -14.73 -16.99 -0.83
CA ASN A 381 -13.94 -15.77 -0.66
C ASN A 381 -12.70 -16.01 0.20
N ALA A 382 -12.79 -16.76 1.29
CA ALA A 382 -11.65 -17.07 2.14
C ALA A 382 -10.58 -17.89 1.40
N VAL A 383 -10.99 -18.90 0.62
CA VAL A 383 -10.10 -19.67 -0.25
C VAL A 383 -9.43 -18.76 -1.29
N ALA A 384 -10.21 -17.93 -1.98
CA ALA A 384 -9.69 -16.98 -2.96
C ALA A 384 -8.73 -15.95 -2.35
N LEU A 385 -9.01 -15.45 -1.13
CA LEU A 385 -8.13 -14.56 -0.39
C LEU A 385 -6.78 -15.20 -0.08
N ILE A 386 -6.76 -16.45 0.36
CA ILE A 386 -5.52 -17.19 0.60
C ILE A 386 -4.74 -17.36 -0.71
N LEU A 387 -5.39 -17.86 -1.77
CA LEU A 387 -4.73 -18.13 -3.06
C LEU A 387 -4.14 -16.87 -3.71
N THR A 388 -4.80 -15.71 -3.53
CA THR A 388 -4.30 -14.43 -4.06
C THR A 388 -3.20 -13.80 -3.20
N ALA A 389 -3.16 -14.10 -1.90
CA ALA A 389 -2.10 -13.70 -0.99
C ALA A 389 -0.84 -14.57 -1.10
N LEU A 390 -0.91 -15.76 -1.70
CA LEU A 390 0.25 -16.64 -1.87
C LEU A 390 1.10 -16.28 -3.11
N PRO A 391 2.38 -16.70 -3.15
CA PRO A 391 3.29 -16.44 -4.27
C PRO A 391 2.85 -17.07 -5.60
N VAL A 392 3.54 -16.69 -6.68
CA VAL A 392 3.25 -17.15 -8.05
C VAL A 392 3.22 -18.68 -8.18
N SER A 393 4.00 -19.41 -7.38
CA SER A 393 4.01 -20.88 -7.34
C SER A 393 2.63 -21.48 -7.01
N PHE A 394 1.85 -20.84 -6.16
CA PHE A 394 0.47 -21.23 -5.83
C PHE A 394 -0.52 -20.68 -6.86
N GLN A 395 -0.33 -19.43 -7.29
CA GLN A 395 -1.22 -18.78 -8.26
C GLN A 395 -1.21 -19.52 -9.61
N GLN A 396 -0.06 -20.06 -10.02
CA GLN A 396 0.05 -20.86 -11.24
C GLN A 396 -0.81 -22.12 -11.19
N VAL A 397 -0.89 -22.80 -10.04
CA VAL A 397 -1.75 -23.99 -9.87
C VAL A 397 -3.22 -23.63 -10.06
N PHE A 398 -3.63 -22.47 -9.55
CA PHE A 398 -4.99 -21.96 -9.77
C PHE A 398 -5.26 -21.67 -11.26
N TYR A 399 -4.30 -21.06 -11.97
CA TYR A 399 -4.43 -20.83 -13.42
C TYR A 399 -4.50 -22.13 -14.22
N GLU A 400 -3.67 -23.12 -13.90
CA GLU A 400 -3.71 -24.46 -14.51
C GLU A 400 -5.04 -25.15 -14.25
N HIS A 401 -5.61 -25.01 -13.05
CA HIS A 401 -6.95 -25.50 -12.72
C HIS A 401 -8.05 -24.83 -13.55
N ILE A 402 -8.05 -23.51 -13.70
CA ILE A 402 -9.04 -22.82 -14.54
C ILE A 402 -8.89 -23.22 -16.03
N VAL A 403 -7.67 -23.46 -16.50
CA VAL A 403 -7.42 -23.97 -17.85
C VAL A 403 -7.97 -25.39 -18.00
N SER A 404 -7.79 -26.26 -17.00
CA SER A 404 -8.30 -27.65 -17.05
C SER A 404 -9.83 -27.71 -17.08
N VAL A 405 -10.52 -26.75 -16.45
CA VAL A 405 -11.99 -26.63 -16.53
C VAL A 405 -12.45 -26.44 -17.97
N LEU A 406 -11.68 -25.74 -18.83
CA LEU A 406 -12.03 -25.57 -20.24
C LEU A 406 -12.02 -26.89 -21.02
N ASP A 407 -11.22 -27.86 -20.59
CA ASP A 407 -11.14 -29.19 -21.20
C ASP A 407 -12.26 -30.15 -20.68
N SER A 408 -13.16 -29.67 -19.82
CA SER A 408 -14.26 -30.48 -19.27
C SER A 408 -15.35 -30.81 -20.31
N GLU A 409 -15.91 -32.03 -20.23
CA GLU A 409 -16.96 -32.49 -21.16
C GLU A 409 -18.20 -31.57 -21.18
N VAL A 410 -18.53 -30.94 -20.05
CA VAL A 410 -19.67 -30.03 -19.92
C VAL A 410 -19.54 -28.83 -20.85
N LEU A 411 -18.33 -28.29 -21.03
CA LEU A 411 -18.06 -27.17 -21.93
C LEU A 411 -17.90 -27.59 -23.40
N HIS A 412 -17.94 -28.89 -23.70
CA HIS A 412 -18.09 -29.39 -25.06
C HIS A 412 -19.56 -29.60 -25.48
N GLY A 413 -20.50 -29.52 -24.52
CA GLY A 413 -21.93 -29.69 -24.72
C GLY A 413 -22.72 -28.39 -25.00
N ASP A 414 -23.95 -28.32 -24.47
CA ASP A 414 -24.85 -27.18 -24.69
C ASP A 414 -24.40 -25.92 -23.93
N PRO A 415 -24.21 -24.76 -24.59
CA PRO A 415 -23.74 -23.55 -23.91
C PRO A 415 -24.72 -22.96 -22.88
N SER A 416 -25.98 -23.43 -22.81
CA SER A 416 -26.97 -23.00 -21.81
C SER A 416 -26.47 -23.13 -20.37
N VAL A 417 -25.65 -24.15 -20.11
CA VAL A 417 -25.09 -24.46 -18.77
C VAL A 417 -24.24 -23.32 -18.21
N CYS A 418 -23.69 -22.46 -19.06
CA CYS A 418 -22.86 -21.33 -18.66
C CYS A 418 -23.67 -20.12 -18.16
N PHE A 419 -24.98 -20.09 -18.37
CA PHE A 419 -25.84 -18.96 -17.96
C PHE A 419 -26.51 -19.15 -16.60
N GLY A 420 -26.16 -20.22 -15.87
CA GLY A 420 -26.68 -20.46 -14.52
C GLY A 420 -26.42 -19.28 -13.57
N SER A 421 -27.43 -18.99 -12.74
CA SER A 421 -27.34 -18.02 -11.65
C SER A 421 -26.36 -18.50 -10.58
N LEU A 422 -25.60 -17.58 -10.00
CA LEU A 422 -24.65 -17.87 -8.93
C LEU A 422 -25.31 -17.57 -7.58
N GLU A 423 -26.42 -18.24 -7.26
CA GLU A 423 -27.18 -18.06 -6.00
C GLU A 423 -26.67 -18.97 -4.88
N SER A 424 -26.82 -18.54 -3.61
CA SER A 424 -26.37 -19.30 -2.43
C SER A 424 -26.88 -20.74 -2.43
N GLU A 425 -28.15 -20.93 -2.82
CA GLU A 425 -28.83 -22.23 -2.80
C GLU A 425 -28.15 -23.24 -3.72
N CYS A 426 -27.58 -22.78 -4.85
CA CYS A 426 -26.86 -23.62 -5.79
C CYS A 426 -25.59 -24.25 -5.18
N PHE A 427 -24.99 -23.60 -4.18
CA PHE A 427 -23.72 -24.04 -3.58
C PHE A 427 -23.92 -24.85 -2.30
N LEU A 428 -25.10 -24.83 -1.69
CA LEU A 428 -25.37 -25.54 -0.44
C LEU A 428 -25.42 -27.07 -0.65
N LEU A 429 -26.16 -27.52 -1.66
CA LEU A 429 -26.48 -28.95 -1.84
C LEU A 429 -26.18 -29.48 -3.25
N THR A 430 -26.07 -28.61 -4.26
CA THR A 430 -25.91 -29.04 -5.65
C THR A 430 -24.43 -29.11 -6.06
N GLU A 431 -24.07 -30.18 -6.76
CA GLU A 431 -22.73 -30.42 -7.30
C GLU A 431 -22.55 -29.80 -8.69
N ASN A 432 -22.87 -28.51 -8.86
CA ASN A 432 -22.54 -27.84 -10.12
C ASN A 432 -21.07 -27.40 -10.11
N GLN A 433 -20.19 -28.28 -10.59
CA GLN A 433 -18.75 -28.02 -10.63
C GLN A 433 -18.40 -26.81 -11.51
N LEU A 434 -19.09 -26.62 -12.63
CA LEU A 434 -18.82 -25.52 -13.56
C LEU A 434 -19.11 -24.16 -12.91
N LEU A 435 -20.29 -24.01 -12.29
CA LEU A 435 -20.66 -22.76 -11.62
C LEU A 435 -19.83 -22.49 -10.36
N THR A 436 -19.42 -23.54 -9.64
CA THR A 436 -18.52 -23.42 -8.49
C THR A 436 -17.14 -22.91 -8.93
N ASN A 437 -16.59 -23.45 -10.02
CA ASN A 437 -15.35 -22.95 -10.62
C ASN A 437 -15.47 -21.50 -11.09
N LEU A 438 -16.62 -21.14 -11.68
CA LEU A 438 -16.86 -19.75 -12.08
C LEU A 438 -16.92 -18.79 -10.88
N ALA A 439 -17.63 -19.18 -9.82
CA ALA A 439 -17.72 -18.39 -8.59
C ALA A 439 -16.35 -18.23 -7.92
N LEU A 440 -15.55 -19.30 -7.85
CA LEU A 440 -14.18 -19.25 -7.35
C LEU A 440 -13.29 -18.35 -8.23
N GLY A 441 -13.43 -18.46 -9.56
CA GLY A 441 -12.79 -17.55 -10.52
C GLY A 441 -13.12 -16.09 -10.24
N HIS A 442 -14.39 -15.75 -10.07
CA HIS A 442 -14.83 -14.39 -9.75
C HIS A 442 -14.27 -13.90 -8.42
N ALA A 443 -14.31 -14.72 -7.37
CA ALA A 443 -13.75 -14.37 -6.07
C ALA A 443 -12.23 -14.14 -6.14
N TYR A 444 -11.49 -15.03 -6.82
CA TYR A 444 -10.05 -14.86 -7.04
C TYR A 444 -9.75 -13.54 -7.77
N LEU A 445 -10.46 -13.29 -8.88
CA LEU A 445 -10.31 -12.07 -9.66
C LEU A 445 -10.65 -10.81 -8.88
N GLN A 446 -11.59 -10.87 -7.93
CA GLN A 446 -11.93 -9.74 -7.07
C GLN A 446 -10.81 -9.43 -6.07
N HIS A 447 -10.12 -10.45 -5.58
CA HIS A 447 -9.07 -10.33 -4.57
C HIS A 447 -7.66 -10.10 -5.13
N CYS A 448 -7.44 -10.23 -6.45
CA CYS A 448 -6.12 -9.97 -7.03
C CYS A 448 -5.58 -8.58 -6.64
N ASN A 449 -4.33 -8.51 -6.19
CA ASN A 449 -3.65 -7.25 -5.97
C ASN A 449 -3.30 -6.55 -7.31
N THR A 450 -2.78 -5.34 -7.23
CA THR A 450 -2.42 -4.53 -8.41
C THR A 450 -1.46 -5.27 -9.35
N SER A 451 -0.45 -5.97 -8.83
CA SER A 451 0.51 -6.75 -9.63
C SER A 451 -0.15 -7.95 -10.33
N SER A 452 -0.90 -8.78 -9.62
CA SER A 452 -1.57 -9.95 -10.19
C SER A 452 -2.63 -9.53 -11.22
N LEU A 453 -3.36 -8.44 -10.97
CA LEU A 453 -4.33 -7.89 -11.94
C LEU A 453 -3.64 -7.53 -13.28
N ALA A 454 -2.39 -7.07 -13.26
CA ALA A 454 -1.67 -6.70 -14.48
C ALA A 454 -1.28 -7.91 -15.34
N ALA A 455 -1.15 -9.10 -14.75
CA ALA A 455 -0.79 -10.34 -15.46
C ALA A 455 -2.00 -11.03 -16.11
N LEU A 456 -3.23 -10.69 -15.72
CA LEU A 456 -4.43 -11.37 -16.20
C LEU A 456 -4.69 -11.27 -17.71
N PRO A 457 -4.44 -10.13 -18.41
CA PRO A 457 -4.58 -10.08 -19.86
C PRO A 457 -3.68 -11.08 -20.57
N GLU A 458 -2.45 -11.25 -20.09
CA GLU A 458 -1.51 -12.24 -20.63
C GLU A 458 -2.00 -13.65 -20.37
N PHE A 459 -2.51 -13.94 -19.17
CA PHE A 459 -3.14 -15.23 -18.87
C PHE A 459 -4.32 -15.55 -19.80
N VAL A 460 -5.23 -14.59 -20.03
CA VAL A 460 -6.38 -14.77 -20.94
C VAL A 460 -5.90 -15.04 -22.37
N ARG A 461 -4.95 -14.25 -22.86
CA ARG A 461 -4.46 -14.34 -24.24
C ARG A 461 -3.61 -15.58 -24.50
N ASP A 462 -2.72 -15.92 -23.57
CA ASP A 462 -1.67 -16.91 -23.82
C ASP A 462 -2.04 -18.30 -23.29
N GLN A 463 -2.97 -18.41 -22.33
CA GLN A 463 -3.41 -19.70 -21.77
C GLN A 463 -4.88 -20.05 -22.09
N LEU A 464 -5.83 -19.12 -21.93
CA LEU A 464 -7.25 -19.40 -22.17
C LEU A 464 -7.63 -19.38 -23.66
N ALA A 465 -7.24 -18.32 -24.39
CA ALA A 465 -7.62 -18.15 -25.80
C ALA A 465 -7.18 -19.31 -26.72
N PRO A 466 -6.00 -19.94 -26.55
CA PRO A 466 -5.60 -21.10 -27.36
C PRO A 466 -6.53 -22.30 -27.24
N LYS A 467 -7.12 -22.52 -26.06
CA LYS A 467 -8.01 -23.66 -25.74
C LYS A 467 -9.42 -23.53 -26.29
N LEU A 468 -9.85 -22.33 -26.67
CA LEU A 468 -11.21 -22.08 -27.16
C LEU A 468 -11.49 -22.77 -28.50
N VAL A 469 -12.43 -23.72 -28.48
CA VAL A 469 -12.91 -24.46 -29.64
C VAL A 469 -14.44 -24.53 -29.74
N THR A 470 -15.17 -24.40 -28.63
CA THR A 470 -16.64 -24.43 -28.57
C THR A 470 -17.24 -23.08 -28.14
N GLU A 471 -18.52 -22.90 -28.40
CA GLU A 471 -19.27 -21.73 -27.94
C GLU A 471 -19.39 -21.66 -26.41
N ALA A 472 -19.57 -22.79 -25.72
CA ALA A 472 -19.68 -22.83 -24.27
C ALA A 472 -18.38 -22.39 -23.58
N GLN A 473 -17.22 -22.82 -24.09
CA GLN A 473 -15.91 -22.36 -23.61
C GLN A 473 -15.74 -20.85 -23.79
N LEU A 474 -16.17 -20.30 -24.93
CA LEU A 474 -16.14 -18.85 -25.17
C LEU A 474 -16.97 -18.13 -24.10
N ILE A 475 -18.23 -18.54 -23.89
CA ILE A 475 -19.12 -17.89 -22.92
C ILE A 475 -18.55 -17.99 -21.50
N PHE A 476 -17.98 -19.13 -21.11
CA PHE A 476 -17.33 -19.28 -19.81
C PHE A 476 -16.17 -18.29 -19.63
N VAL A 477 -15.27 -18.17 -20.62
CA VAL A 477 -14.16 -17.21 -20.57
C VAL A 477 -14.67 -15.77 -20.57
N LEU A 478 -15.69 -15.43 -21.37
CA LEU A 478 -16.28 -14.09 -21.35
C LEU A 478 -16.85 -13.74 -19.97
N ARG A 479 -17.47 -14.70 -19.26
CA ARG A 479 -17.94 -14.50 -17.88
C ARG A 479 -16.78 -14.24 -16.90
N LEU A 480 -15.58 -14.78 -17.12
CA LEU A 480 -14.39 -14.48 -16.32
C LEU A 480 -13.76 -13.12 -16.70
N VAL A 481 -13.85 -12.70 -17.96
CA VAL A 481 -13.27 -11.44 -18.45
C VAL A 481 -14.05 -10.22 -17.96
N VAL A 482 -15.37 -10.31 -17.78
CA VAL A 482 -16.21 -9.18 -17.36
C VAL A 482 -15.71 -8.52 -16.06
N PRO A 483 -15.47 -9.25 -14.94
CA PRO A 483 -14.87 -8.65 -13.74
C PRO A 483 -13.51 -8.00 -13.98
N ILE A 484 -12.69 -8.57 -14.87
CA ILE A 484 -11.36 -8.04 -15.19
C ILE A 484 -11.46 -6.66 -15.85
N LEU A 485 -12.37 -6.51 -16.82
CA LEU A 485 -12.65 -5.23 -17.49
C LEU A 485 -13.11 -4.17 -16.48
N GLN A 486 -14.04 -4.52 -15.61
CA GLN A 486 -14.54 -3.61 -14.56
C GLN A 486 -13.41 -3.16 -13.63
N ARG A 487 -12.57 -4.09 -13.17
CA ARG A 487 -11.44 -3.76 -12.28
C ARG A 487 -10.39 -2.87 -12.96
N PHE A 488 -10.09 -3.10 -14.24
CA PHE A 488 -9.19 -2.21 -14.97
C PHE A 488 -9.77 -0.81 -15.17
N TYR A 489 -11.07 -0.72 -15.43
CA TYR A 489 -11.77 0.55 -15.56
C TYR A 489 -11.76 1.34 -14.25
N ASP A 490 -12.07 0.68 -13.13
CA ASP A 490 -12.06 1.29 -11.80
C ASP A 490 -10.66 1.75 -11.36
N ALA A 491 -9.61 1.06 -11.82
CA ALA A 491 -8.22 1.40 -11.52
C ALA A 491 -7.70 2.67 -12.21
N LYS A 492 -8.43 3.26 -13.18
CA LYS A 492 -8.18 4.56 -13.88
C LYS A 492 -6.81 4.78 -14.55
N GLU A 493 -5.81 3.94 -14.32
CA GLU A 493 -4.42 4.11 -14.79
C GLU A 493 -4.02 3.08 -15.86
N ARG A 494 -4.92 2.19 -16.27
CA ARG A 494 -4.62 0.99 -17.09
C ARG A 494 -5.36 0.96 -18.44
N SER A 495 -5.43 2.10 -19.11
CA SER A 495 -6.16 2.25 -20.39
C SER A 495 -5.62 1.36 -21.52
N LYS A 496 -4.31 1.08 -21.54
CA LYS A 496 -3.73 0.19 -22.56
C LYS A 496 -4.11 -1.27 -22.34
N GLN A 497 -4.02 -1.77 -21.10
CA GLN A 497 -4.32 -3.17 -20.80
C GLN A 497 -5.79 -3.52 -21.04
N ILE A 498 -6.71 -2.59 -20.78
CA ILE A 498 -8.14 -2.78 -21.08
C ILE A 498 -8.42 -2.79 -22.60
N GLN A 499 -7.67 -1.99 -23.38
CA GLN A 499 -7.73 -2.01 -24.84
C GLN A 499 -7.18 -3.33 -25.40
N ASP A 500 -6.00 -3.76 -24.95
CA ASP A 500 -5.37 -5.01 -25.38
C ASP A 500 -6.29 -6.21 -25.07
N LEU A 501 -6.86 -6.27 -23.86
CA LEU A 501 -7.81 -7.30 -23.47
C LEU A 501 -9.08 -7.28 -24.32
N ALA A 502 -9.60 -6.10 -24.66
CA ALA A 502 -10.77 -5.99 -25.53
C ALA A 502 -10.50 -6.48 -26.96
N VAL A 503 -9.31 -6.20 -27.49
CA VAL A 503 -8.86 -6.74 -28.78
C VAL A 503 -8.77 -8.26 -28.72
N ASP A 504 -8.24 -8.82 -27.63
CA ASP A 504 -8.17 -10.26 -27.43
C ASP A 504 -9.56 -10.91 -27.33
N VAL A 505 -10.53 -10.24 -26.70
CA VAL A 505 -11.94 -10.65 -26.70
C VAL A 505 -12.49 -10.77 -28.12
N TYR A 506 -12.31 -9.75 -28.96
CA TYR A 506 -12.76 -9.81 -30.36
C TYR A 506 -12.10 -10.96 -31.13
N LYS A 507 -10.79 -11.15 -30.96
CA LYS A 507 -10.05 -12.26 -31.61
C LYS A 507 -10.55 -13.63 -31.16
N MET A 508 -10.83 -13.81 -29.86
CA MET A 508 -11.41 -15.05 -29.31
C MET A 508 -12.79 -15.33 -29.91
N THR A 509 -13.65 -14.31 -30.00
CA THR A 509 -14.99 -14.45 -30.62
C THR A 509 -14.89 -14.85 -32.09
N VAL A 510 -14.00 -14.22 -32.86
CA VAL A 510 -13.76 -14.57 -34.27
C VAL A 510 -13.29 -16.01 -34.40
N LYS A 511 -12.27 -16.40 -33.62
CA LYS A 511 -11.71 -17.76 -33.66
C LYS A 511 -12.78 -18.85 -33.45
N VAL A 512 -13.65 -18.67 -32.46
CA VAL A 512 -14.71 -19.64 -32.16
C VAL A 512 -15.81 -19.58 -33.22
N ASN A 513 -16.17 -18.39 -33.69
CA ASN A 513 -17.19 -18.25 -34.73
C ASN A 513 -16.77 -18.90 -36.06
N GLU A 514 -15.52 -18.73 -36.50
CA GLU A 514 -14.99 -19.36 -37.72
C GLU A 514 -15.03 -20.89 -37.64
N ARG A 515 -14.89 -21.46 -36.43
CA ARG A 515 -14.90 -22.91 -36.22
C ARG A 515 -16.30 -23.51 -36.05
N VAL A 516 -17.17 -22.86 -35.28
CA VAL A 516 -18.52 -23.34 -34.96
C VAL A 516 -19.53 -22.95 -36.06
N GLY A 517 -19.27 -21.87 -36.79
CA GLY A 517 -20.15 -21.33 -37.83
C GLY A 517 -21.21 -20.38 -37.25
N VAL A 518 -22.38 -20.90 -36.89
CA VAL A 518 -23.48 -20.10 -36.32
C VAL A 518 -23.55 -20.36 -34.82
N LEU A 519 -23.37 -19.32 -34.01
CA LEU A 519 -23.43 -19.40 -32.56
C LEU A 519 -24.89 -19.35 -32.09
N LYS A 520 -25.27 -20.21 -31.15
CA LYS A 520 -26.63 -20.32 -30.60
C LYS A 520 -27.02 -19.08 -29.79
N TYR A 521 -26.08 -18.47 -29.09
CA TYR A 521 -26.24 -17.30 -28.23
C TYR A 521 -25.51 -16.08 -28.79
N GLU A 522 -25.54 -15.90 -30.11
CA GLU A 522 -24.92 -14.74 -30.77
C GLU A 522 -25.44 -13.39 -30.25
N ASP A 523 -26.71 -13.30 -29.84
CA ASP A 523 -27.28 -12.08 -29.24
C ASP A 523 -26.58 -11.69 -27.95
N SER A 524 -26.49 -12.61 -27.00
CA SER A 524 -25.82 -12.38 -25.70
C SER A 524 -24.35 -11.99 -25.88
N ILE A 525 -23.66 -12.62 -26.84
CA ILE A 525 -22.26 -12.30 -27.15
C ILE A 525 -22.17 -10.88 -27.76
N CYS A 526 -23.07 -10.54 -28.69
CA CYS A 526 -23.09 -9.20 -29.29
C CYS A 526 -23.41 -8.10 -28.26
N ASP A 527 -24.36 -8.36 -27.36
CA ASP A 527 -24.71 -7.44 -26.27
C ASP A 527 -23.51 -7.20 -25.35
N PHE A 528 -22.75 -8.26 -25.02
CA PHE A 528 -21.51 -8.12 -24.27
C PHE A 528 -20.47 -7.26 -25.01
N LEU A 529 -20.29 -7.46 -26.33
CA LEU A 529 -19.35 -6.64 -27.12
C LEU A 529 -19.76 -5.16 -27.16
N TYR A 530 -21.06 -4.88 -27.26
CA TYR A 530 -21.58 -3.51 -27.15
C TYR A 530 -21.37 -2.92 -25.76
N HIS A 531 -21.66 -3.69 -24.72
CA HIS A 531 -21.41 -3.28 -23.34
C HIS A 531 -19.93 -2.94 -23.13
N MET A 532 -19.03 -3.79 -23.65
CA MET A 532 -17.59 -3.58 -23.59
C MET A 532 -17.16 -2.30 -24.31
N LYS A 533 -17.70 -2.05 -25.52
CA LYS A 533 -17.47 -0.80 -26.25
C LYS A 533 -17.93 0.42 -25.44
N TYR A 534 -19.20 0.47 -25.02
CA TYR A 534 -19.75 1.71 -24.47
C TYR A 534 -19.35 2.01 -23.03
N MET A 535 -19.05 0.98 -22.24
CA MET A 535 -18.72 1.16 -20.82
C MET A 535 -17.22 1.23 -20.55
N TYR A 536 -16.40 0.54 -21.33
CA TYR A 536 -14.97 0.39 -21.00
C TYR A 536 -14.04 1.00 -22.04
N VAL A 537 -14.21 0.68 -23.33
CA VAL A 537 -13.16 0.92 -24.34
C VAL A 537 -13.46 2.09 -25.27
N GLY A 538 -14.71 2.52 -25.40
CA GLY A 538 -15.12 3.57 -26.34
C GLY A 538 -14.66 3.27 -27.77
N ASP A 539 -14.04 4.28 -28.40
CA ASP A 539 -13.53 4.18 -29.77
C ASP A 539 -12.03 3.84 -29.85
N PHE A 540 -11.36 3.52 -28.73
CA PHE A 540 -9.92 3.27 -28.71
C PHE A 540 -9.48 2.03 -29.50
N VAL A 541 -10.36 1.02 -29.66
CA VAL A 541 -10.09 -0.23 -30.39
C VAL A 541 -10.93 -0.36 -31.66
N LYS A 542 -11.41 0.78 -32.19
CA LYS A 542 -12.38 0.79 -33.30
C LYS A 542 -11.85 0.05 -34.54
N ASN A 543 -10.60 0.30 -34.92
CA ASN A 543 -10.01 -0.28 -36.13
C ASN A 543 -9.87 -1.80 -36.02
N GLU A 544 -9.38 -2.28 -34.87
CA GLU A 544 -9.21 -3.70 -34.56
C GLU A 544 -10.56 -4.40 -34.46
N ALA A 545 -11.56 -3.76 -33.84
CA ALA A 545 -12.93 -4.25 -33.77
C ALA A 545 -13.56 -4.36 -35.16
N GLU A 546 -13.39 -3.35 -36.03
CA GLU A 546 -13.89 -3.37 -37.40
C GLU A 546 -13.29 -4.52 -38.22
N GLN A 547 -11.98 -4.74 -38.12
CA GLN A 547 -11.30 -5.86 -38.77
C GLN A 547 -11.79 -7.21 -38.25
N ALA A 548 -11.99 -7.34 -36.94
CA ALA A 548 -12.52 -8.57 -36.35
C ALA A 548 -13.97 -8.83 -36.78
N ILE A 549 -14.83 -7.81 -36.78
CA ILE A 549 -16.25 -7.93 -37.15
C ILE A 549 -16.39 -8.41 -38.60
N GLN A 550 -15.54 -7.95 -39.53
CA GLN A 550 -15.59 -8.40 -40.93
C GLN A 550 -15.43 -9.93 -41.08
N ARG A 551 -14.71 -10.58 -40.17
CA ARG A 551 -14.49 -12.03 -40.16
C ARG A 551 -15.60 -12.83 -39.49
N LEU A 552 -16.50 -12.18 -38.74
CA LEU A 552 -17.65 -12.84 -38.11
C LEU A 552 -18.71 -13.24 -39.13
N SER A 553 -19.62 -14.14 -38.74
CA SER A 553 -20.76 -14.58 -39.56
C SER A 553 -21.64 -13.41 -40.03
N PRO A 554 -22.36 -13.54 -41.16
CA PRO A 554 -23.24 -12.49 -41.67
C PRO A 554 -24.28 -12.01 -40.65
N SER A 555 -24.81 -12.92 -39.82
CA SER A 555 -25.78 -12.58 -38.76
C SER A 555 -25.15 -11.65 -37.72
N MET A 556 -24.00 -12.05 -37.15
CA MET A 556 -23.28 -11.26 -36.16
C MET A 556 -22.82 -9.91 -36.71
N ARG A 557 -22.37 -9.85 -37.98
CA ARG A 557 -22.02 -8.57 -38.63
C ARG A 557 -23.19 -7.59 -38.67
N ASN A 558 -24.39 -8.07 -38.98
CA ASN A 558 -25.58 -7.21 -38.99
C ASN A 558 -25.94 -6.75 -37.57
N LYS A 559 -25.79 -7.62 -36.56
CA LYS A 559 -26.01 -7.28 -35.14
C LYS A 559 -25.00 -6.26 -34.62
N LEU A 560 -23.73 -6.35 -35.03
CA LEU A 560 -22.63 -5.48 -34.60
C LEU A 560 -22.40 -4.24 -35.48
N LYS A 561 -23.30 -3.95 -36.42
CA LYS A 561 -23.16 -2.84 -37.40
C LYS A 561 -23.04 -1.44 -36.80
N TYR A 562 -23.36 -1.25 -35.51
CA TYR A 562 -23.21 0.04 -34.84
C TYR A 562 -21.87 0.15 -34.08
N ILE A 563 -21.12 -0.95 -33.94
CA ILE A 563 -19.74 -0.89 -33.47
C ILE A 563 -18.86 -0.24 -34.54
N SER A 564 -19.05 -0.67 -35.80
CA SER A 564 -18.45 -0.13 -37.02
C SER A 564 -19.34 0.96 -37.62
N HIS A 565 -19.18 2.22 -37.26
CA HIS A 565 -19.93 3.31 -37.93
C HIS A 565 -19.47 3.47 -39.39
N THR A 566 -19.91 2.58 -40.27
CA THR A 566 -19.94 2.80 -41.72
C THR A 566 -21.27 3.46 -42.02
N GLN A 567 -21.26 4.77 -42.32
CA GLN A 567 -22.41 5.44 -42.90
C GLN A 567 -22.71 4.79 -44.26
N ILE A 568 -23.75 3.97 -44.33
CA ILE A 568 -24.30 3.50 -45.61
C ILE A 568 -25.21 4.62 -46.12
N ASN A 569 -24.68 5.49 -46.98
CA ASN A 569 -25.49 6.37 -47.82
C ASN A 569 -26.21 5.52 -48.87
N ALA A 570 -27.40 5.02 -48.54
CA ALA A 570 -28.32 4.45 -49.52
C ALA A 570 -29.31 5.54 -49.94
N THR A 571 -29.05 6.14 -51.11
CA THR A 571 -30.02 6.93 -51.88
C THR A 571 -31.23 6.07 -52.21
N ILE A 572 -32.40 6.44 -51.69
CA ILE A 572 -33.70 5.93 -52.14
C ILE A 572 -34.38 7.05 -52.93
N ASP A 573 -34.51 6.82 -54.23
CA ASP A 573 -35.30 7.61 -55.17
C ASP A 573 -36.81 7.52 -54.87
N LEU A 574 -37.52 8.64 -54.99
CA LEU A 574 -38.94 8.68 -55.34
C LEU A 574 -39.26 9.96 -56.17
N PRO A 575 -40.15 9.91 -57.18
CA PRO A 575 -40.17 10.88 -58.29
C PRO A 575 -41.27 11.97 -58.21
N HIS A 576 -40.94 13.15 -58.80
CA HIS A 576 -41.75 14.18 -59.51
C HIS A 576 -43.15 14.60 -58.97
N LYS A 577 -43.40 15.86 -58.54
CA LYS A 577 -43.47 17.22 -59.20
C LYS A 577 -44.93 17.73 -59.21
N LEU A 578 -45.17 18.94 -58.71
CA LEU A 578 -45.95 20.04 -59.33
C LEU A 578 -45.83 21.34 -58.48
N ALA A 579 -45.66 22.48 -59.16
CA ALA A 579 -45.54 23.87 -58.65
C ALA A 579 -46.70 24.73 -59.23
N PRO A 580 -46.85 26.08 -59.05
CA PRO A 580 -46.13 27.09 -58.22
C PRO A 580 -46.99 28.19 -57.49
N GLY A 581 -46.46 28.77 -56.38
CA GLY A 581 -46.53 30.16 -55.81
C GLY A 581 -47.86 30.96 -55.57
N PRO A 582 -47.88 32.09 -54.79
CA PRO A 582 -46.78 32.82 -54.11
C PRO A 582 -46.98 33.25 -52.61
N SER A 583 -45.85 33.48 -51.91
CA SER A 583 -45.48 34.43 -50.80
C SER A 583 -46.42 34.63 -49.57
N ASN A 584 -45.99 34.60 -48.30
CA ASN A 584 -44.82 35.24 -47.66
C ASN A 584 -44.51 34.71 -46.23
N SER A 585 -43.21 34.72 -45.83
CA SER A 585 -42.59 34.78 -44.46
C SER A 585 -43.02 33.78 -43.37
N ASP A 586 -42.18 33.02 -42.65
CA ASP A 586 -40.74 33.02 -42.37
C ASP A 586 -40.29 31.58 -42.07
N ALA A 587 -39.20 31.13 -42.70
CA ALA A 587 -38.56 29.84 -42.46
C ALA A 587 -37.12 30.05 -42.00
N VAL A 588 -36.81 29.65 -40.77
CA VAL A 588 -35.42 29.55 -40.29
C VAL A 588 -34.83 28.25 -40.82
N ARG A 589 -34.09 28.35 -41.93
CA ARG A 589 -33.04 27.42 -42.33
C ARG A 589 -31.95 27.38 -41.26
N ARG A 590 -31.41 26.20 -40.97
CA ARG A 590 -30.03 26.06 -40.52
C ARG A 590 -29.29 25.19 -41.53
N ASP A 591 -28.59 25.87 -42.42
CA ASP A 591 -27.53 25.29 -43.23
C ASP A 591 -26.32 24.96 -42.35
N VAL A 592 -25.67 23.89 -42.76
CA VAL A 592 -24.42 23.31 -42.28
C VAL A 592 -23.24 24.22 -42.61
N TRP A 593 -22.29 24.40 -41.68
CA TRP A 593 -20.87 24.53 -42.00
C TRP A 593 -20.02 23.90 -40.89
N MET A 594 -19.19 22.95 -41.30
CA MET A 594 -18.00 22.49 -40.58
C MET A 594 -16.91 23.58 -40.60
N GLU A 595 -16.13 23.56 -39.53
CA GLU A 595 -14.75 24.04 -39.37
C GLU A 595 -14.40 25.49 -39.76
N HIS A 596 -13.83 26.22 -38.80
CA HIS A 596 -12.45 26.72 -38.87
C HIS A 596 -11.96 27.16 -37.49
N GLY A 597 -10.66 26.98 -37.26
CA GLY A 597 -10.02 27.22 -35.98
C GLY A 597 -10.15 28.66 -35.47
N ALA A 598 -10.13 28.79 -34.14
CA ALA A 598 -9.78 30.03 -33.47
C ALA A 598 -8.95 29.69 -32.22
N ALA A 599 -7.66 29.55 -32.44
CA ALA A 599 -6.65 29.77 -31.41
C ALA A 599 -6.77 31.22 -30.92
N SER A 600 -7.57 31.49 -29.87
CA SER A 600 -7.50 32.75 -29.10
C SER A 600 -8.23 32.75 -27.74
N HIS A 601 -8.68 31.61 -27.19
CA HIS A 601 -9.37 31.57 -25.88
C HIS A 601 -8.71 30.68 -24.80
N THR A 602 -7.49 30.22 -25.04
CA THR A 602 -6.65 29.48 -24.07
C THR A 602 -6.03 30.34 -22.97
N VAL A 603 -6.45 31.60 -22.88
CA VAL A 603 -6.46 32.40 -21.65
C VAL A 603 -7.94 32.33 -21.21
N GLN A 604 -8.40 31.49 -20.29
CA GLN A 604 -7.97 31.50 -18.91
C GLN A 604 -8.55 30.35 -18.04
N PHE A 605 -9.01 29.20 -18.57
CA PHE A 605 -9.75 28.21 -17.74
C PHE A 605 -9.03 27.82 -16.44
N SER A 606 -7.71 27.65 -16.49
CA SER A 606 -6.88 27.39 -15.31
C SER A 606 -6.82 28.56 -14.32
N GLN A 607 -6.79 29.82 -14.78
CA GLN A 607 -6.80 30.99 -13.90
C GLN A 607 -8.23 31.29 -13.38
N THR A 608 -9.28 31.01 -14.17
CA THR A 608 -10.69 31.03 -13.72
C THR A 608 -10.92 29.99 -12.63
N MET A 609 -10.40 28.77 -12.79
CA MET A 609 -10.47 27.74 -11.74
C MET A 609 -9.65 28.11 -10.50
N LYS A 610 -8.51 28.78 -10.65
CA LYS A 610 -7.74 29.33 -9.51
C LYS A 610 -8.53 30.41 -8.78
N LEU A 611 -9.21 31.32 -9.49
CA LEU A 611 -10.08 32.34 -8.90
C LEU A 611 -11.26 31.72 -8.15
N ILE A 612 -11.96 30.74 -8.74
CA ILE A 612 -13.08 30.04 -8.11
C ILE A 612 -12.61 29.29 -6.85
N ARG A 613 -11.47 28.60 -6.90
CA ARG A 613 -10.95 27.87 -5.72
C ARG A 613 -10.43 28.80 -4.61
N GLY A 614 -9.87 29.95 -4.98
CA GLY A 614 -9.22 30.89 -4.04
C GLY A 614 -10.16 31.92 -3.41
N VAL A 615 -11.16 32.42 -4.16
CA VAL A 615 -11.99 33.57 -3.74
C VAL A 615 -13.45 33.16 -3.45
N SER A 616 -13.96 32.11 -4.11
CA SER A 616 -15.37 31.72 -3.99
C SER A 616 -15.61 30.73 -2.84
N SER A 617 -16.01 31.26 -1.68
CA SER A 617 -16.37 30.46 -0.49
C SER A 617 -17.59 29.55 -0.70
N TRP A 618 -18.38 29.80 -1.76
CA TRP A 618 -19.56 29.06 -2.16
C TRP A 618 -19.30 27.85 -3.06
N TYR A 619 -18.07 27.66 -3.56
CA TYR A 619 -17.70 26.52 -4.39
C TYR A 619 -17.14 25.39 -3.51
N TRP A 620 -17.70 24.19 -3.68
CA TRP A 620 -17.45 23.01 -2.84
C TRP A 620 -16.51 21.98 -3.47
N GLY A 621 -16.00 22.24 -4.68
CA GLY A 621 -15.08 21.33 -5.36
C GLY A 621 -15.69 19.98 -5.69
N ASN A 622 -14.88 18.93 -5.59
CA ASN A 622 -15.25 17.53 -5.90
C ASN A 622 -16.12 16.90 -4.79
N MET A 623 -17.26 17.53 -4.51
CA MET A 623 -18.26 17.04 -3.58
C MET A 623 -19.19 16.05 -4.29
N SER A 624 -19.43 14.89 -3.67
CA SER A 624 -20.38 13.91 -4.22
C SER A 624 -21.82 14.42 -4.12
N TRP A 625 -22.72 13.90 -4.95
CA TRP A 625 -24.13 14.25 -4.88
C TRP A 625 -24.76 13.82 -3.54
N LYS A 626 -24.36 12.65 -3.00
CA LYS A 626 -24.83 12.14 -1.70
C LYS A 626 -24.42 13.05 -0.54
N ASP A 627 -23.20 13.57 -0.56
CA ASP A 627 -22.73 14.49 0.49
C ASP A 627 -23.42 15.85 0.36
N ALA A 628 -23.66 16.31 -0.86
CA ALA A 628 -24.45 17.52 -1.09
C ALA A 628 -25.89 17.38 -0.56
N GLU A 629 -26.53 16.21 -0.73
CA GLU A 629 -27.84 15.93 -0.13
C GLU A 629 -27.79 15.98 1.40
N LYS A 630 -26.82 15.30 2.04
CA LYS A 630 -26.67 15.32 3.51
C LYS A 630 -26.50 16.75 4.04
N VAL A 631 -25.67 17.54 3.39
CA VAL A 631 -25.42 18.94 3.79
C VAL A 631 -26.69 19.77 3.60
N LEU A 632 -27.34 19.72 2.44
CA LEU A 632 -28.50 20.56 2.11
C LEU A 632 -29.80 20.15 2.82
N MET A 633 -29.95 18.88 3.20
CA MET A 633 -31.14 18.41 3.94
C MET A 633 -31.24 19.01 5.34
N SER A 634 -30.11 19.44 5.93
CA SER A 634 -30.08 20.14 7.22
C SER A 634 -30.30 21.66 7.10
N GLN A 635 -30.48 22.18 5.89
CA GLN A 635 -30.64 23.61 5.60
C GLN A 635 -32.08 23.97 5.21
N LEU A 636 -32.38 25.27 5.17
CA LEU A 636 -33.69 25.79 4.77
C LEU A 636 -33.96 25.56 3.27
N PRO A 637 -35.22 25.33 2.86
CA PRO A 637 -35.61 25.30 1.45
C PRO A 637 -35.18 26.56 0.70
N GLY A 638 -34.70 26.37 -0.54
CA GLY A 638 -34.09 27.43 -1.35
C GLY A 638 -32.57 27.60 -1.13
N THR A 639 -31.98 26.85 -0.20
CA THR A 639 -30.51 26.81 -0.02
C THR A 639 -29.84 26.02 -1.13
N TYR A 640 -28.73 26.51 -1.68
CA TYR A 640 -28.02 25.86 -2.78
C TYR A 640 -26.50 26.00 -2.69
N LEU A 641 -25.79 25.10 -3.37
CA LEU A 641 -24.34 25.09 -3.47
C LEU A 641 -23.87 24.67 -4.87
N VAL A 642 -22.63 25.04 -5.21
CA VAL A 642 -22.00 24.69 -6.49
C VAL A 642 -20.86 23.70 -6.24
N ARG A 643 -20.85 22.61 -7.01
CA ARG A 643 -19.85 21.54 -6.93
C ARG A 643 -19.47 21.05 -8.33
N ASP A 644 -18.42 20.23 -8.40
CA ASP A 644 -18.02 19.57 -9.64
C ASP A 644 -19.10 18.56 -10.09
N SER A 645 -19.31 18.46 -11.40
CA SER A 645 -20.18 17.42 -11.94
C SER A 645 -19.45 16.09 -11.96
N ALA A 646 -20.17 15.02 -11.64
CA ALA A 646 -19.71 13.65 -11.84
C ALA A 646 -19.91 13.17 -13.29
N SER A 647 -20.20 14.07 -14.23
CA SER A 647 -20.47 13.75 -15.63
C SER A 647 -19.37 14.32 -16.52
N ASP A 648 -18.87 13.53 -17.47
CA ASP A 648 -17.77 13.94 -18.36
C ASP A 648 -18.16 15.04 -19.35
N ARG A 649 -19.46 15.36 -19.47
CA ARG A 649 -19.98 16.41 -20.36
C ARG A 649 -20.16 17.77 -19.69
N TYR A 650 -20.06 17.84 -18.37
CA TYR A 650 -20.36 19.05 -17.61
C TYR A 650 -19.32 19.28 -16.53
N ILE A 651 -18.84 20.52 -16.37
CA ILE A 651 -17.82 20.81 -15.36
C ILE A 651 -18.46 21.05 -13.99
N PHE A 652 -19.62 21.73 -13.96
CA PHE A 652 -20.26 22.16 -12.71
C PHE A 652 -21.70 21.66 -12.57
N THR A 653 -22.12 21.45 -11.32
CA THR A 653 -23.48 21.11 -10.92
C THR A 653 -23.94 22.01 -9.78
N ILE A 654 -25.13 22.58 -9.89
CA ILE A 654 -25.80 23.28 -8.79
C ILE A 654 -26.68 22.27 -8.06
N SER A 655 -26.47 22.12 -6.75
CA SER A 655 -27.31 21.29 -5.88
C SER A 655 -28.13 22.20 -4.97
N TYR A 656 -29.42 21.95 -4.82
CA TYR A 656 -30.31 22.83 -4.09
C TYR A 656 -31.41 22.07 -3.34
N ARG A 657 -31.85 22.65 -2.23
CA ARG A 657 -32.91 22.13 -1.36
C ARG A 657 -34.27 22.65 -1.79
N THR A 658 -35.20 21.75 -2.14
CA THR A 658 -36.63 22.05 -2.25
C THR A 658 -37.34 21.75 -0.92
N LYS A 659 -38.66 21.95 -0.85
CA LYS A 659 -39.41 21.72 0.40
C LYS A 659 -39.33 20.26 0.87
N HIS A 660 -39.28 19.32 -0.07
CA HIS A 660 -39.36 17.89 0.21
C HIS A 660 -38.09 17.12 -0.13
N SER A 661 -37.30 17.54 -1.12
CA SER A 661 -36.09 16.83 -1.57
C SER A 661 -34.90 17.76 -1.84
N VAL A 662 -33.76 17.18 -2.22
CA VAL A 662 -32.63 17.91 -2.79
C VAL A 662 -32.53 17.52 -4.26
N HIS A 663 -32.25 18.49 -5.12
CA HIS A 663 -32.12 18.27 -6.56
C HIS A 663 -30.79 18.79 -7.07
N HIS A 664 -30.41 18.30 -8.25
CA HIS A 664 -29.11 18.59 -8.87
C HIS A 664 -29.31 18.95 -10.35
N THR A 665 -28.87 20.13 -10.73
CA THR A 665 -28.96 20.62 -12.11
C THR A 665 -27.56 20.90 -12.65
N ARG A 666 -27.22 20.27 -13.77
CA ARG A 666 -25.93 20.45 -14.45
C ARG A 666 -25.91 21.78 -15.20
N LEU A 667 -24.80 22.51 -15.11
CA LEU A 667 -24.62 23.78 -15.81
C LEU A 667 -24.04 23.55 -17.20
N ALA A 668 -24.85 23.79 -18.23
CA ALA A 668 -24.42 23.69 -19.62
C ALA A 668 -23.73 24.99 -20.06
N GLN A 669 -22.75 24.88 -20.95
CA GLN A 669 -22.15 26.03 -21.63
C GLN A 669 -22.55 25.99 -23.11
N HIS A 670 -23.23 27.05 -23.58
CA HIS A 670 -23.65 27.20 -24.97
C HIS A 670 -23.18 28.56 -25.49
N GLY A 671 -22.43 28.56 -26.60
CA GLY A 671 -21.93 29.81 -27.22
C GLY A 671 -21.07 30.65 -26.27
N GLY A 672 -20.25 30.01 -25.43
CA GLY A 672 -19.40 30.67 -24.43
C GLY A 672 -20.09 31.07 -23.13
N ASN A 673 -21.43 31.04 -23.05
CA ASN A 673 -22.19 31.44 -21.87
C ASN A 673 -22.68 30.24 -21.04
N PHE A 674 -22.68 30.38 -19.71
CA PHE A 674 -23.29 29.43 -18.78
C PHE A 674 -24.81 29.63 -18.74
N CYS A 675 -25.57 28.53 -18.79
CA CYS A 675 -27.03 28.54 -18.78
C CYS A 675 -27.63 27.39 -17.95
N LEU A 676 -28.80 27.63 -17.36
CA LEU A 676 -29.57 26.65 -16.58
C LEU A 676 -30.80 26.20 -17.38
N GLY A 677 -30.90 24.91 -17.71
CA GLY A 677 -32.05 24.37 -18.47
C GLY A 677 -31.91 24.42 -20.01
N GLY A 678 -30.70 24.63 -20.53
CA GLY A 678 -30.41 24.48 -21.97
C GLY A 678 -30.28 25.80 -22.76
N PRO A 679 -30.11 25.72 -24.09
CA PRO A 679 -29.70 26.84 -24.94
C PRO A 679 -30.75 27.97 -25.04
N ASN A 680 -32.02 27.71 -24.73
CA ASN A 680 -33.09 28.72 -24.72
C ASN A 680 -33.36 29.33 -23.33
N SER A 681 -32.49 29.07 -22.34
CA SER A 681 -32.67 29.60 -20.99
C SER A 681 -32.65 31.12 -20.95
N LEU A 682 -33.54 31.70 -20.15
CA LEU A 682 -33.61 33.16 -19.88
C LEU A 682 -32.44 33.65 -19.01
N VAL A 683 -31.74 32.75 -18.33
CA VAL A 683 -30.62 33.06 -17.44
C VAL A 683 -29.33 32.59 -18.10
N LYS A 684 -28.54 33.56 -18.61
CA LYS A 684 -27.24 33.34 -19.24
C LYS A 684 -26.22 34.33 -18.71
N ALA A 685 -24.98 33.89 -18.52
CA ALA A 685 -23.87 34.78 -18.21
C ALA A 685 -22.56 34.30 -18.85
N ASN A 686 -21.67 35.26 -19.11
CA ASN A 686 -20.37 35.04 -19.75
C ASN A 686 -19.28 34.49 -18.81
N SER A 687 -19.54 34.46 -17.49
CA SER A 687 -18.65 33.85 -16.50
C SER A 687 -19.46 33.13 -15.42
N LEU A 688 -18.90 32.05 -14.85
CA LEU A 688 -19.56 31.30 -13.78
C LEU A 688 -19.77 32.18 -12.53
N VAL A 689 -18.79 33.02 -12.20
CA VAL A 689 -18.89 33.93 -11.04
C VAL A 689 -20.01 34.93 -11.25
N SER A 690 -20.10 35.59 -12.42
CA SER A 690 -21.24 36.47 -12.72
C SER A 690 -22.57 35.70 -12.82
N PHE A 691 -22.55 34.45 -13.27
CA PHE A 691 -23.75 33.60 -13.30
C PHE A 691 -24.31 33.36 -11.90
N ILE A 692 -23.44 32.97 -10.96
CA ILE A 692 -23.83 32.65 -9.59
C ILE A 692 -24.11 33.91 -8.76
N GLU A 693 -23.28 34.95 -8.89
CA GLU A 693 -23.38 36.15 -8.06
C GLU A 693 -24.41 37.16 -8.62
N ASN A 694 -24.43 37.42 -9.93
CA ASN A 694 -25.32 38.45 -10.51
C ASN A 694 -26.63 37.88 -11.05
N SER A 695 -26.61 36.73 -11.72
CA SER A 695 -27.80 36.20 -12.40
C SER A 695 -28.76 35.49 -11.45
N LEU A 696 -28.27 34.77 -10.43
CA LEU A 696 -29.12 34.12 -9.42
C LEU A 696 -29.65 35.11 -8.36
N GLN A 697 -28.89 36.13 -7.95
CA GLN A 697 -29.44 37.22 -7.12
C GLN A 697 -30.52 38.03 -7.86
N SER A 698 -30.40 38.15 -9.19
CA SER A 698 -31.45 38.77 -10.01
C SER A 698 -32.69 37.88 -10.13
N CYS A 699 -32.56 36.54 -10.07
CA CYS A 699 -33.71 35.62 -9.99
C CYS A 699 -34.54 35.85 -8.72
N CYS A 700 -33.90 36.15 -7.58
CA CYS A 700 -34.59 36.49 -6.33
C CYS A 700 -35.41 37.80 -6.45
N LYS A 701 -34.94 38.76 -7.26
CA LYS A 701 -35.68 40.02 -7.53
C LYS A 701 -36.76 39.86 -8.61
N ARG A 702 -36.59 38.93 -9.55
CA ARG A 702 -37.49 38.72 -10.71
C ARG A 702 -38.50 37.57 -10.55
N ARG A 703 -38.54 36.88 -9.40
CA ARG A 703 -39.37 35.68 -9.15
C ARG A 703 -39.26 34.65 -10.29
N ILE A 704 -38.03 34.30 -10.67
CA ILE A 704 -37.81 33.29 -11.70
C ILE A 704 -38.01 31.90 -11.07
N CYS A 705 -39.18 31.32 -11.28
CA CYS A 705 -39.51 29.96 -10.85
C CYS A 705 -38.94 28.93 -11.82
N MET A 706 -38.10 28.02 -11.35
CA MET A 706 -37.79 26.80 -12.11
C MET A 706 -38.93 25.80 -11.95
N LEU A 707 -39.55 25.40 -13.06
CA LEU A 707 -40.57 24.35 -13.09
C LEU A 707 -39.87 22.99 -13.07
N MET A 708 -40.05 22.24 -12.01
CA MET A 708 -39.48 20.90 -11.86
C MET A 708 -40.59 19.86 -11.80
N HIS A 709 -40.39 18.72 -12.46
CA HIS A 709 -41.24 17.55 -12.31
C HIS A 709 -40.75 16.71 -11.10
N PRO A 710 -41.61 16.41 -10.12
CA PRO A 710 -41.33 15.49 -9.02
C PRO A 710 -40.93 14.10 -9.54
N LYS A 711 -40.14 13.36 -8.76
CA LYS A 711 -39.81 11.95 -9.04
C LYS A 711 -40.92 10.97 -8.64
N SER A 712 -42.00 11.44 -7.99
CA SER A 712 -43.18 10.65 -7.66
C SER A 712 -44.24 10.77 -8.77
N ASP A 713 -45.10 9.75 -8.92
CA ASP A 713 -46.23 9.69 -9.89
C ASP A 713 -47.27 10.83 -9.80
N SER A 714 -47.03 11.83 -8.96
CA SER A 714 -47.82 13.06 -8.89
C SER A 714 -47.29 14.09 -9.90
N THR A 715 -48.12 14.45 -10.87
CA THR A 715 -47.93 15.53 -11.84
C THR A 715 -48.02 16.92 -11.18
N GLY A 716 -47.19 17.18 -10.16
CA GLY A 716 -47.03 18.49 -9.56
C GLY A 716 -45.98 19.32 -10.30
N ILE A 717 -46.16 20.62 -10.38
CA ILE A 717 -45.11 21.57 -10.75
C ILE A 717 -44.66 22.23 -9.44
N GLU A 718 -43.43 21.99 -9.00
CA GLU A 718 -42.89 22.68 -7.82
C GLU A 718 -42.20 23.97 -8.27
N THR A 719 -42.56 25.09 -7.64
CA THR A 719 -41.89 26.39 -7.85
C THR A 719 -40.71 26.48 -6.90
N LEU A 720 -39.52 26.72 -7.45
CA LEU A 720 -38.29 26.86 -6.67
C LEU A 720 -37.69 28.25 -6.82
N GLU A 721 -37.40 28.87 -5.68
CA GLU A 721 -36.60 30.09 -5.56
C GLU A 721 -35.25 29.77 -4.90
N LEU A 722 -34.15 30.09 -5.58
CA LEU A 722 -32.77 29.89 -5.08
C LEU A 722 -32.36 31.06 -4.19
N ASN A 723 -32.77 31.01 -2.92
CA ASN A 723 -32.72 32.15 -2.00
C ASN A 723 -31.40 32.30 -1.25
N HIS A 724 -30.72 31.19 -0.93
CA HIS A 724 -29.54 31.22 -0.06
C HIS A 724 -28.37 30.41 -0.64
N LEU A 725 -27.24 31.07 -0.88
CA LEU A 725 -26.02 30.43 -1.35
C LEU A 725 -25.18 29.94 -0.16
N LEU A 726 -25.04 28.63 0.00
CA LEU A 726 -24.35 28.01 1.13
C LEU A 726 -22.82 28.10 0.96
N ARG A 727 -22.16 28.73 1.93
CA ARG A 727 -20.69 28.93 1.91
C ARG A 727 -19.98 27.97 2.87
N ARG A 728 -18.81 27.45 2.49
CA ARG A 728 -18.06 26.44 3.25
C ARG A 728 -17.81 26.78 4.72
N HIS A 729 -17.48 28.04 5.00
CA HIS A 729 -17.20 28.53 6.35
C HIS A 729 -18.43 28.60 7.28
N GLU A 730 -19.66 28.52 6.76
CA GLU A 730 -20.88 28.56 7.58
C GLU A 730 -21.10 27.24 8.33
N LEU A 731 -20.47 26.14 7.87
CA LEU A 731 -20.49 24.85 8.56
C LEU A 731 -19.33 24.67 9.55
N LEU A 732 -18.38 25.61 9.61
CA LEU A 732 -17.23 25.52 10.51
C LEU A 732 -17.47 26.35 11.77
N PRO A 733 -17.17 25.82 12.97
CA PRO A 733 -17.14 26.63 14.17
C PRO A 733 -16.13 27.77 14.03
N SER A 734 -16.45 28.96 14.53
CA SER A 734 -15.51 30.08 14.51
C SER A 734 -14.20 29.73 15.23
N LEU A 735 -13.07 30.28 14.77
CA LEU A 735 -11.79 30.14 15.47
C LEU A 735 -11.90 30.57 16.95
N LYS A 736 -12.70 31.60 17.21
CA LYS A 736 -13.02 32.08 18.56
C LYS A 736 -13.65 30.97 19.44
N TYR A 737 -14.55 30.16 18.88
CA TYR A 737 -15.14 29.00 19.58
C TYR A 737 -14.11 27.90 19.83
N LEU A 738 -13.29 27.57 18.82
CA LEU A 738 -12.25 26.55 18.96
C LEU A 738 -11.23 26.94 20.05
N CYS A 739 -10.80 28.20 20.08
CA CYS A 739 -9.95 28.73 21.15
C CYS A 739 -10.63 28.63 22.53
N ARG A 740 -11.94 28.91 22.63
CA ARG A 740 -12.69 28.78 23.89
C ARG A 740 -12.69 27.35 24.42
N VAL A 741 -12.89 26.34 23.56
CA VAL A 741 -12.85 24.93 23.95
C VAL A 741 -11.46 24.54 24.46
N VAL A 742 -10.40 24.92 23.74
CA VAL A 742 -9.02 24.61 24.16
C VAL A 742 -8.68 25.29 25.49
N ILE A 743 -8.97 26.58 25.65
CA ILE A 743 -8.69 27.32 26.88
C ILE A 743 -9.46 26.72 28.07
N ARG A 744 -10.73 26.34 27.90
CA ARG A 744 -11.55 25.68 28.92
C ARG A 744 -11.04 24.29 29.33
N ASN A 745 -10.37 23.58 28.43
CA ASN A 745 -9.80 22.26 28.72
C ASN A 745 -8.43 22.33 29.40
N CYS A 746 -7.70 23.43 29.21
CA CYS A 746 -6.36 23.62 29.78
C CYS A 746 -6.34 24.41 31.09
N VAL A 747 -7.40 25.17 31.40
CA VAL A 747 -7.45 26.08 32.55
C VAL A 747 -8.66 25.73 33.42
N GLU A 748 -8.43 25.51 34.72
CA GLU A 748 -9.50 25.26 35.69
C GLU A 748 -10.45 26.46 35.81
N LYS A 749 -11.74 26.19 36.08
CA LYS A 749 -12.80 27.20 36.06
C LYS A 749 -12.51 28.41 36.97
N GLU A 750 -11.87 28.18 38.10
CA GLU A 750 -11.53 29.18 39.11
C GLU A 750 -10.41 30.13 38.65
N LEU A 751 -9.57 29.67 37.72
CA LEU A 751 -8.43 30.41 37.16
C LEU A 751 -8.78 31.11 35.84
N LEU A 752 -10.00 30.97 35.32
CA LEU A 752 -10.42 31.65 34.08
C LEU A 752 -10.47 33.17 34.23
N ALA A 753 -10.83 33.66 35.42
CA ALA A 753 -10.91 35.08 35.73
C ALA A 753 -9.52 35.74 35.92
N SER A 754 -8.46 34.95 36.12
CA SER A 754 -7.08 35.44 36.28
C SER A 754 -6.29 35.46 34.98
N LEU A 755 -6.88 35.01 33.86
CA LEU A 755 -6.25 35.08 32.55
C LEU A 755 -6.03 36.55 32.12
N PRO A 756 -4.91 36.87 31.44
CA PRO A 756 -4.62 38.22 30.94
C PRO A 756 -5.45 38.53 29.68
N LEU A 757 -6.78 38.43 29.80
CA LEU A 757 -7.74 38.64 28.72
C LEU A 757 -8.74 39.74 29.10
N PRO A 758 -9.25 40.50 28.11
CA PRO A 758 -10.29 41.49 28.36
C PRO A 758 -11.58 40.87 28.94
N SER A 759 -12.33 41.65 29.73
CA SER A 759 -13.51 41.18 30.49
C SER A 759 -14.60 40.52 29.64
N ASN A 760 -14.77 40.98 28.40
CA ASN A 760 -15.72 40.40 27.44
C ASN A 760 -15.28 39.01 26.92
N MET A 761 -13.97 38.75 26.85
CA MET A 761 -13.44 37.43 26.50
C MET A 761 -13.51 36.49 27.69
N ILE A 762 -13.24 36.97 28.91
CA ILE A 762 -13.45 36.19 30.14
C ILE A 762 -14.92 35.79 30.25
N CYS A 763 -15.86 36.72 30.08
CA CYS A 763 -17.31 36.42 30.08
C CYS A 763 -17.69 35.41 28.98
N TYR A 764 -17.10 35.53 27.79
CA TYR A 764 -17.30 34.54 26.71
C TYR A 764 -16.73 33.16 27.08
N LEU A 765 -15.59 33.08 27.76
CA LEU A 765 -15.03 31.81 28.22
C LEU A 765 -15.91 31.20 29.32
N GLU A 766 -16.34 32.00 30.31
CA GLU A 766 -17.10 31.60 31.49
C GLU A 766 -18.52 31.08 31.21
N ASP A 767 -19.09 31.39 30.05
CA ASP A 767 -20.43 30.94 29.69
C ASP A 767 -20.52 29.39 29.76
N PRO A 768 -21.48 28.84 30.52
CA PRO A 768 -21.60 27.41 30.80
C PRO A 768 -22.00 26.58 29.58
N LYS A 769 -22.56 27.20 28.52
CA LYS A 769 -22.98 26.51 27.29
C LYS A 769 -21.86 26.50 26.23
N TYR A 770 -20.66 26.05 26.60
CA TYR A 770 -19.47 26.14 25.73
C TYR A 770 -19.21 24.91 24.84
N PHE A 771 -19.85 23.77 25.11
CA PHE A 771 -19.68 22.53 24.33
C PHE A 771 -20.51 22.49 23.04
N VAL A 772 -21.55 23.32 22.96
CA VAL A 772 -22.42 23.39 21.79
C VAL A 772 -21.95 24.59 20.96
N PRO A 773 -21.51 24.40 19.70
CA PRO A 773 -21.21 25.51 18.82
C PRO A 773 -22.45 26.42 18.73
N PRO A 774 -22.31 27.75 18.78
CA PRO A 774 -23.43 28.62 18.51
C PRO A 774 -23.91 28.34 17.09
N CYS A 775 -25.01 27.61 16.95
CA CYS A 775 -25.65 27.40 15.67
C CYS A 775 -25.97 28.79 15.12
N LEU A 776 -25.36 29.17 14.01
CA LEU A 776 -25.70 30.38 13.27
C LEU A 776 -27.11 30.21 12.67
N TYR A 777 -28.14 30.31 13.50
CA TYR A 777 -29.46 30.67 13.02
C TYR A 777 -29.45 32.17 12.81
N ARG A 778 -29.21 32.58 11.57
CA ARG A 778 -29.65 33.87 11.05
C ARG A 778 -30.68 33.63 9.96
#